data_AF-A0A948VCA3-F1
#
_entry.id   AF-A0A948VCA3-F1
#
_cell.length_a   1.000
_cell.length_b   1.000
_cell.length_c   1.000
_cell.angle_alpha   90.00
_cell.angle_beta   90.00
_cell.angle_gamma   90.00
#
_symmetry.space_group_name_H-M   'P 1'
#
loop_
_entity.id
_entity.type
_entity.pdbx_description
1 polymer ?
#
loop_
_entity_poly.entity_id
_entity_poly.type
_entity_poly.pdbx_seq_one_letter_code
_entity_poly.pdbx_strand_id
1 'polypeptide(L)'
;MMTIHGQEGRESRAVRRPVLLGLFTGTAAGTGFLLAGVPNLELMSLIVAVCGAVLGRRAGMVCGVLAASVYSLGSPYGPPMPQILAGQAAGMAWAGFLGGSVGPAAGRLFACGRRIRGAVLGAACGLVGTLGFEILTNLAIITAFDLEPKVVLAGAVPFTLIHTGTNTVIFAAFLPLLAHRLGGLGAPSLTGRVAVAALAMLLFAGEGAAQDAGGESAETVEAVPAEEGLQAIEGEEGASSANPLGWKRGLWRPFAPSAVAWLDWYSPYFPVIDGGVGAPVFLLGEAGTSPAPLILRNGIPQGTGHALADDAWLVNLQGQALAGRGFGWDGWGGTGGHLSFVQDDPLPEAALTRYTGTKGRHEGYMRGAMLLTPRSPWRLGFEFVENLDIEGYNFTGGPDEDFDPVLDEYFPGHARIRQSHARLTRTLAEHASLAVDYDYGRKTKDALPALGADHQEIWDDGIAASMQGRWGRLGLQTSMFWRNRDVAWGDVPEDGIESLRMLETGREGLIVDVALFGDSWWAASRMEGPVAPGDSLESVSPDSLASVSPDSLAAVPAGTAAADSNASLAGSPPAGEKEELARKAAPDRPSRLPLTRLRISLENWTVNDTGADTAWAAGLGGPQAADGQTARVGFTTGVRLAGARATAEAAGDWTDRLGWDPAYRAALSHDSSRPSWTVFWEQGGRAPRSDELVTVLRRDVAGRELVLEPNGDLARENTTRLGARVALSLMGIDLAVDAARTSLSDGITWVAAADAADRGRWDNALAMDTSRVTASLGREGRFLGWGRIFIEQTWQDIEETRGRAAFLPPEEYLRLRLLWENHFFAEDGILQLGLFTTRVPQMHDPWDVTRSTLIPGRTVHDLIVGFRLVGAHISLAFRNLTGDKYRQTAASYASPGELDMRLSWTFTH
;
A
#
# COMPACT_ATOMS: atom_id res chain seq x y z
N MET A 1 47.21 -6.83 -34.82
CA MET A 1 46.04 -6.17 -34.19
C MET A 1 44.69 -6.76 -34.63
N MET A 2 44.62 -8.00 -35.14
CA MET A 2 43.38 -8.62 -35.65
C MET A 2 42.97 -9.91 -34.90
N THR A 3 43.61 -10.21 -33.76
CA THR A 3 43.41 -11.45 -32.98
C THR A 3 42.80 -11.24 -31.60
N ILE A 4 42.71 -9.99 -31.10
CA ILE A 4 42.32 -9.71 -29.70
C ILE A 4 40.78 -9.61 -29.54
N HIS A 5 40.03 -9.07 -30.51
CA HIS A 5 38.55 -9.03 -30.44
C HIS A 5 37.86 -10.40 -30.58
N GLY A 6 38.59 -11.48 -30.89
CA GLY A 6 38.03 -12.82 -30.96
C GLY A 6 37.87 -13.52 -29.61
N GLN A 7 38.61 -13.08 -28.57
CA GLN A 7 38.58 -13.73 -27.25
C GLN A 7 37.53 -13.15 -26.30
N GLU A 8 37.38 -11.83 -26.22
CA GLU A 8 36.35 -11.18 -25.36
C GLU A 8 34.92 -11.58 -25.78
N GLY A 9 34.67 -11.68 -27.08
CA GLY A 9 33.40 -12.18 -27.61
C GLY A 9 33.16 -13.67 -27.35
N ARG A 10 34.17 -14.47 -27.01
CA ARG A 10 34.03 -15.90 -26.67
C ARG A 10 33.79 -16.10 -25.17
N GLU A 11 34.43 -15.32 -24.31
CA GLU A 11 34.28 -15.43 -22.85
C GLU A 11 32.90 -14.93 -22.37
N SER A 12 32.44 -13.77 -22.86
CA SER A 12 31.08 -13.26 -22.59
C SER A 12 29.98 -14.26 -23.00
N ARG A 13 30.21 -15.03 -24.06
CA ARG A 13 29.28 -16.07 -24.55
C ARG A 13 29.29 -17.35 -23.71
N ALA A 14 30.41 -17.67 -23.05
CA ALA A 14 30.53 -18.85 -22.20
C ALA A 14 29.71 -18.69 -20.89
N VAL A 15 29.63 -17.47 -20.35
CA VAL A 15 28.89 -17.15 -19.12
C VAL A 15 27.39 -16.98 -19.37
N ARG A 16 27.00 -16.37 -20.50
CA ARG A 16 25.59 -16.04 -20.80
C ARG A 16 24.66 -17.27 -20.85
N ARG A 17 25.15 -18.40 -21.39
CA ARG A 17 24.33 -19.61 -21.58
C ARG A 17 23.94 -20.28 -20.25
N PRO A 18 24.88 -20.57 -19.34
CA PRO A 18 24.55 -21.06 -17.99
C PRO A 18 23.58 -20.14 -17.24
N VAL A 19 23.75 -18.82 -17.34
CA VAL A 19 22.84 -17.85 -16.71
C VAL A 19 21.42 -17.99 -17.27
N LEU A 20 21.27 -18.00 -18.60
CA LEU A 20 19.96 -18.20 -19.23
C LEU A 20 19.34 -19.56 -18.88
N LEU A 21 20.15 -20.61 -18.80
CA LEU A 21 19.69 -21.94 -18.38
C LEU A 21 19.17 -21.91 -16.93
N GLY A 22 19.87 -21.23 -16.02
CA GLY A 22 19.43 -21.01 -14.64
C GLY A 22 18.13 -20.23 -14.55
N LEU A 23 18.00 -19.14 -15.32
CA LEU A 23 16.77 -18.35 -15.38
C LEU A 23 15.58 -19.18 -15.88
N PHE A 24 15.73 -19.90 -16.99
CA PHE A 24 14.66 -20.77 -17.50
C PHE A 24 14.29 -21.88 -16.50
N THR A 25 15.28 -22.44 -15.81
CA THR A 25 15.06 -23.49 -14.80
C THR A 25 14.27 -22.94 -13.61
N GLY A 26 14.68 -21.78 -13.08
CA GLY A 26 14.00 -21.11 -11.97
C GLY A 26 12.58 -20.66 -12.33
N THR A 27 12.38 -20.08 -13.52
CA THR A 27 11.04 -19.72 -14.00
C THR A 27 10.16 -20.95 -14.17
N ALA A 28 10.67 -22.05 -14.75
CA ALA A 28 9.92 -23.28 -14.91
C ALA A 28 9.46 -23.84 -13.56
N ALA A 29 10.37 -24.00 -12.60
CA ALA A 29 10.04 -24.47 -11.25
C ALA A 29 9.07 -23.53 -10.52
N GLY A 30 9.29 -22.20 -10.60
CA GLY A 30 8.41 -21.20 -10.00
C GLY A 30 6.99 -21.23 -10.57
N THR A 31 6.84 -21.37 -11.90
CA THR A 31 5.51 -21.55 -12.51
C THR A 31 4.87 -22.88 -12.12
N GLY A 32 5.66 -23.93 -11.89
CA GLY A 32 5.18 -25.21 -11.35
C GLY A 32 4.61 -25.04 -9.95
N PHE A 33 5.29 -24.33 -9.04
CA PHE A 33 4.79 -24.06 -7.69
C PHE A 33 3.57 -23.14 -7.69
N LEU A 34 3.60 -22.08 -8.50
CA LEU A 34 2.49 -21.13 -8.63
C LEU A 34 1.19 -21.83 -9.06
N LEU A 35 1.29 -22.84 -9.92
CA LEU A 35 0.15 -23.56 -10.48
C LEU A 35 -0.08 -24.94 -9.86
N ALA A 36 0.64 -25.31 -8.80
CA ALA A 36 0.50 -26.62 -8.15
C ALA A 36 -0.94 -26.87 -7.64
N GLY A 37 -1.67 -25.80 -7.29
CA GLY A 37 -3.07 -25.85 -6.86
C GLY A 37 -4.10 -25.79 -7.99
N VAL A 38 -3.70 -25.58 -9.25
CA VAL A 38 -4.61 -25.48 -10.40
C VAL A 38 -4.53 -26.80 -11.19
N PRO A 39 -5.51 -27.70 -11.04
CA PRO A 39 -5.41 -29.01 -11.65
C PRO A 39 -5.37 -28.92 -13.19
N ASN A 40 -4.45 -29.68 -13.81
CA ASN A 40 -4.29 -29.82 -15.25
C ASN A 40 -3.87 -28.54 -16.01
N LEU A 41 -3.36 -27.50 -15.33
CA LEU A 41 -2.75 -26.34 -15.96
C LEU A 41 -1.25 -26.28 -15.63
N GLU A 42 -0.39 -26.73 -16.56
CA GLU A 42 1.04 -26.84 -16.31
C GLU A 42 1.86 -25.94 -17.27
N LEU A 43 2.26 -24.76 -16.80
CA LEU A 43 3.13 -23.86 -17.58
C LEU A 43 4.61 -24.28 -17.56
N MET A 44 5.01 -25.11 -16.60
CA MET A 44 6.38 -25.56 -16.43
C MET A 44 6.93 -26.23 -17.70
N SER A 45 6.15 -27.12 -18.31
CA SER A 45 6.53 -27.82 -19.54
C SER A 45 6.71 -26.87 -20.73
N LEU A 46 5.90 -25.80 -20.82
CA LEU A 46 6.04 -24.75 -21.83
C LEU A 46 7.35 -23.99 -21.65
N ILE A 47 7.68 -23.56 -20.43
CA ILE A 47 8.93 -22.81 -20.16
C ILE A 47 10.15 -23.66 -20.49
N VAL A 48 10.14 -24.94 -20.13
CA VAL A 48 11.20 -25.90 -20.48
C VAL A 48 11.31 -26.07 -22.00
N ALA A 49 10.18 -26.14 -22.72
CA ALA A 49 10.17 -26.20 -24.18
C ALA A 49 10.70 -24.91 -24.82
N VAL A 50 10.38 -23.73 -24.28
CA VAL A 50 10.91 -22.43 -24.72
C VAL A 50 12.42 -22.36 -24.47
N CYS A 51 12.90 -22.84 -23.32
CA CYS A 51 14.33 -22.98 -23.06
C CYS A 51 15.03 -23.81 -24.15
N GLY A 52 14.44 -24.95 -24.51
CA GLY A 52 14.90 -25.77 -25.63
C GLY A 52 14.90 -25.00 -26.96
N ALA A 53 13.83 -24.26 -27.25
CA ALA A 53 13.69 -23.49 -28.48
C ALA A 53 14.75 -22.37 -28.60
N VAL A 54 15.12 -21.76 -27.48
CA VAL A 54 16.08 -20.65 -27.41
C VAL A 54 17.53 -21.16 -27.34
N LEU A 55 17.84 -22.09 -26.42
CA LEU A 55 19.21 -22.51 -26.13
C LEU A 55 19.65 -23.78 -26.88
N GLY A 56 18.70 -24.51 -27.46
CA GLY A 56 18.87 -25.75 -28.20
C GLY A 56 18.50 -26.99 -27.40
N ARG A 57 18.35 -28.13 -28.10
CA ARG A 57 17.84 -29.41 -27.57
C ARG A 57 18.53 -29.86 -26.27
N ARG A 58 19.87 -29.84 -26.24
CA ARG A 58 20.65 -30.29 -25.06
C ARG A 58 20.39 -29.42 -23.84
N ALA A 59 20.36 -28.10 -24.02
CA ALA A 59 20.10 -27.17 -22.92
C ALA A 59 18.65 -27.29 -22.44
N GLY A 60 17.68 -27.44 -23.36
CA GLY A 60 16.28 -27.72 -23.00
C GLY A 60 16.12 -29.01 -22.19
N MET A 61 16.82 -30.09 -22.55
CA MET A 61 16.82 -31.33 -21.77
C MET A 61 17.34 -31.11 -20.35
N VAL A 62 18.51 -30.45 -20.22
CA VAL A 62 19.10 -30.14 -18.90
C VAL A 62 18.18 -29.25 -18.08
N CYS A 63 17.59 -28.22 -18.69
CA CYS A 63 16.59 -27.36 -18.04
C CYS A 63 15.41 -28.16 -17.51
N GLY A 64 14.91 -29.11 -18.29
CA GLY A 64 13.80 -29.97 -17.90
C GLY A 64 14.14 -30.86 -16.71
N VAL A 65 15.31 -31.51 -16.73
CA VAL A 65 15.79 -32.31 -15.59
C VAL A 65 15.90 -31.44 -14.34
N LEU A 66 16.61 -30.31 -14.43
CA LEU A 66 16.84 -29.44 -13.27
C LEU A 66 15.53 -28.86 -12.73
N ALA A 67 14.63 -28.41 -13.60
CA ALA A 67 13.35 -27.84 -13.17
C ALA A 67 12.48 -28.90 -12.49
N ALA A 68 12.41 -30.12 -13.04
CA ALA A 68 11.72 -31.24 -12.41
C ALA A 68 12.32 -31.58 -11.05
N SER A 69 13.64 -31.66 -10.95
CA SER A 69 14.31 -31.95 -9.69
C SER A 69 14.05 -30.88 -8.63
N VAL A 70 14.19 -29.60 -8.97
CA VAL A 70 13.92 -28.50 -8.02
C VAL A 70 12.46 -28.49 -7.60
N TYR A 71 11.52 -28.63 -8.54
CA TYR A 71 10.09 -28.66 -8.24
C TYR A 71 9.70 -29.84 -7.35
N SER A 72 10.18 -31.04 -7.69
CA SER A 72 9.83 -32.26 -6.98
C SER A 72 10.49 -32.39 -5.60
N LEU A 73 11.76 -32.00 -5.47
CA LEU A 73 12.46 -32.04 -4.18
C LEU A 73 12.04 -30.90 -3.25
N GLY A 74 11.67 -29.74 -3.81
CA GLY A 74 11.11 -28.61 -3.06
C GLY A 74 9.60 -28.72 -2.80
N SER A 75 8.97 -29.84 -3.17
CA SER A 75 7.54 -30.03 -3.01
C SER A 75 7.14 -30.08 -1.53
N PRO A 76 6.09 -29.35 -1.09
CA PRO A 76 5.61 -29.39 0.29
C PRO A 76 5.04 -30.78 0.67
N TYR A 77 4.78 -31.63 -0.31
CA TYR A 77 4.35 -33.02 -0.10
C TYR A 77 5.51 -33.99 0.18
N GLY A 78 6.75 -33.47 0.23
CA GLY A 78 7.96 -34.25 0.43
C GLY A 78 8.57 -34.76 -0.89
N PRO A 79 9.82 -35.25 -0.83
CA PRO A 79 10.52 -35.76 -2.01
C PRO A 79 9.81 -37.02 -2.54
N PRO A 80 9.56 -37.12 -3.86
CA PRO A 80 8.93 -38.32 -4.43
C PRO A 80 9.89 -39.51 -4.43
N MET A 81 9.32 -40.71 -4.58
CA MET A 81 10.13 -41.92 -4.76
C MET A 81 11.08 -41.78 -5.96
N PRO A 82 12.31 -42.34 -5.90
CA PRO A 82 13.33 -42.15 -6.93
C PRO A 82 12.87 -42.48 -8.36
N GLN A 83 12.03 -43.50 -8.53
CA GLN A 83 11.47 -43.89 -9.83
C GLN A 83 10.56 -42.78 -10.40
N ILE A 84 9.73 -42.18 -9.55
CA ILE A 84 8.81 -41.08 -9.92
C ILE A 84 9.60 -39.84 -10.26
N LEU A 85 10.61 -39.49 -9.47
CA LEU A 85 11.53 -38.39 -9.77
C LEU A 85 12.20 -38.60 -11.14
N ALA A 86 12.70 -39.81 -11.40
CA ALA A 86 13.31 -40.16 -12.68
C ALA A 86 12.31 -40.04 -13.85
N GLY A 87 11.06 -40.49 -13.65
CA GLY A 87 9.98 -40.35 -14.64
C GLY A 87 9.65 -38.88 -14.94
N GLN A 88 9.52 -38.05 -13.91
CA GLN A 88 9.26 -36.61 -14.05
C GLN A 88 10.42 -35.89 -14.74
N ALA A 89 11.67 -36.17 -14.33
CA ALA A 89 12.86 -35.59 -14.94
C ALA A 89 13.01 -36.01 -16.41
N ALA A 90 12.78 -37.28 -16.73
CA ALA A 90 12.81 -37.78 -18.10
C ALA A 90 11.70 -37.16 -18.97
N GLY A 91 10.48 -37.02 -18.43
CA GLY A 91 9.37 -36.37 -19.10
C GLY A 91 9.62 -34.89 -19.37
N MET A 92 10.16 -34.15 -18.41
CA MET A 92 10.51 -32.74 -18.61
C MET A 92 11.69 -32.57 -19.57
N ALA A 93 12.68 -33.47 -19.51
CA ALA A 93 13.76 -33.50 -20.49
C ALA A 93 13.22 -33.72 -21.92
N TRP A 94 12.21 -34.58 -22.07
CA TRP A 94 11.52 -34.82 -23.33
C TRP A 94 10.81 -33.56 -23.86
N ALA A 95 10.08 -32.83 -23.00
CA ALA A 95 9.46 -31.56 -23.37
C ALA A 95 10.50 -30.53 -23.86
N GLY A 96 11.63 -30.40 -23.16
CA GLY A 96 12.73 -29.52 -23.54
C GLY A 96 13.40 -29.92 -24.86
N PHE A 97 13.56 -31.22 -25.10
CA PHE A 97 14.06 -31.76 -26.37
C PHE A 97 13.14 -31.41 -27.55
N LEU A 98 11.83 -31.58 -27.39
CA LEU A 98 10.85 -31.27 -28.43
C LEU A 98 10.80 -29.78 -28.72
N GLY A 99 10.78 -28.94 -27.68
CA GLY A 99 10.86 -27.48 -27.81
C GLY A 99 12.09 -27.04 -28.60
N GLY A 100 13.27 -27.63 -28.34
CA GLY A 100 14.48 -27.35 -29.11
C GLY A 100 14.51 -27.95 -30.51
N SER A 101 13.64 -28.91 -30.81
CA SER A 101 13.53 -29.52 -32.14
C SER A 101 12.55 -28.77 -33.05
N VAL A 102 11.43 -28.30 -32.48
CA VAL A 102 10.31 -27.72 -33.23
C VAL A 102 10.20 -26.20 -33.05
N GLY A 103 10.53 -25.68 -31.87
CA GLY A 103 10.38 -24.28 -31.49
C GLY A 103 11.02 -23.26 -32.46
N PRO A 104 12.27 -23.46 -32.94
CA PRO A 104 12.87 -22.54 -33.92
C PRO A 104 12.09 -22.48 -35.24
N ALA A 105 11.50 -23.60 -35.69
CA ALA A 105 10.67 -23.62 -36.88
C ALA A 105 9.31 -22.94 -36.63
N ALA A 106 8.69 -23.19 -35.47
CA ALA A 106 7.44 -22.55 -35.07
C ALA A 106 7.58 -21.03 -34.96
N GLY A 107 8.64 -20.54 -34.32
CA GLY A 107 8.95 -19.11 -34.20
C GLY A 107 9.23 -18.43 -35.54
N ARG A 108 9.97 -19.07 -36.44
CA ARG A 108 10.18 -18.54 -37.81
C ARG A 108 8.87 -18.44 -38.61
N LEU A 109 8.02 -19.46 -38.54
CA LEU A 109 6.72 -19.42 -39.22
C LEU A 109 5.84 -18.29 -38.68
N PHE A 110 5.86 -18.06 -37.36
CA PHE A 110 5.16 -16.95 -36.73
C PHE A 110 5.68 -15.59 -37.20
N ALA A 111 7.01 -15.40 -37.24
CA ALA A 111 7.67 -14.19 -37.72
C ALA A 111 7.34 -13.87 -39.19
N CYS A 112 7.24 -14.89 -40.05
CA CYS A 112 6.87 -14.74 -41.45
C CYS A 112 5.35 -14.56 -41.69
N GLY A 113 4.58 -14.20 -40.65
CA GLY A 113 3.12 -14.00 -40.75
C GLY A 113 2.31 -15.29 -40.89
N ARG A 114 2.94 -16.47 -40.93
CA ARG A 114 2.25 -17.79 -41.02
C ARG A 114 1.84 -18.29 -39.64
N ARG A 115 1.13 -17.45 -38.89
CA ARG A 115 0.77 -17.66 -37.48
C ARG A 115 0.09 -19.00 -37.23
N ILE A 116 -0.86 -19.40 -38.08
CA ILE A 116 -1.58 -20.68 -37.96
C ILE A 116 -0.62 -21.87 -38.05
N ARG A 117 0.33 -21.86 -38.99
CA ARG A 117 1.29 -22.98 -39.13
C ARG A 117 2.25 -23.03 -37.94
N GLY A 118 2.67 -21.87 -37.42
CA GLY A 118 3.43 -21.79 -36.18
C GLY A 118 2.66 -22.35 -34.99
N ALA A 119 1.37 -22.00 -34.87
CA ALA A 119 0.48 -22.51 -33.83
C ALA A 119 0.24 -24.02 -33.95
N VAL A 120 0.07 -24.56 -35.16
CA VAL A 120 -0.08 -26.01 -35.38
C VAL A 120 1.17 -26.78 -34.96
N LEU A 121 2.38 -26.26 -35.26
CA LEU A 121 3.62 -26.86 -34.77
C LEU A 121 3.75 -26.75 -33.24
N GLY A 122 3.34 -25.63 -32.67
CA GLY A 122 3.23 -25.46 -31.21
C GLY A 122 2.31 -26.51 -30.59
N ALA A 123 1.08 -26.64 -31.11
CA ALA A 123 0.09 -27.61 -30.68
C ALA A 123 0.63 -29.05 -30.73
N ALA A 124 1.26 -29.43 -31.84
CA ALA A 124 1.86 -30.76 -31.99
C ALA A 124 2.99 -30.99 -30.96
N CYS A 125 3.80 -29.97 -30.68
CA CYS A 125 4.82 -30.05 -29.64
C CYS A 125 4.22 -30.23 -28.23
N GLY A 126 3.16 -29.49 -27.90
CA GLY A 126 2.46 -29.61 -26.62
C GLY A 126 1.78 -30.97 -26.45
N LEU A 127 1.12 -31.45 -27.50
CA LEU A 127 0.46 -32.76 -27.55
C LEU A 127 1.46 -33.90 -27.32
N VAL A 128 2.52 -33.97 -28.13
CA VAL A 128 3.52 -35.06 -28.05
C VAL A 128 4.39 -34.94 -26.79
N GLY A 129 4.67 -33.72 -26.34
CA GLY A 129 5.41 -33.48 -25.11
C GLY A 129 4.65 -33.95 -23.88
N THR A 130 3.38 -33.56 -23.77
CA THR A 130 2.53 -33.93 -22.63
C THR A 130 2.24 -35.42 -22.60
N LEU A 131 1.91 -36.03 -23.75
CA LEU A 131 1.73 -37.48 -23.82
C LEU A 131 3.00 -38.25 -23.44
N GLY A 132 4.18 -37.77 -23.86
CA GLY A 132 5.45 -38.38 -23.47
C GLY A 132 5.72 -38.28 -21.97
N PHE A 133 5.44 -37.12 -21.37
CA PHE A 133 5.54 -36.92 -19.92
C PHE A 133 4.61 -37.88 -19.17
N GLU A 134 3.34 -37.95 -19.55
CA GLU A 134 2.32 -38.79 -18.93
C GLU A 134 2.64 -40.29 -19.03
N ILE A 135 3.16 -40.75 -20.17
CA ILE A 135 3.58 -42.15 -20.31
C ILE A 135 4.72 -42.46 -19.33
N LEU A 136 5.73 -41.59 -19.25
CA LEU A 136 6.90 -41.81 -18.40
C LEU A 136 6.56 -41.74 -16.91
N THR A 137 5.72 -40.80 -16.49
CA THR A 137 5.30 -40.67 -15.09
C THR A 137 4.37 -41.81 -14.66
N ASN A 138 3.46 -42.26 -15.53
CA ASN A 138 2.60 -43.41 -15.22
C ASN A 138 3.39 -44.73 -15.16
N LEU A 139 4.38 -44.93 -16.06
CA LEU A 139 5.30 -46.07 -15.96
C LEU A 139 6.09 -46.02 -14.66
N ALA A 140 6.58 -44.84 -14.27
CA ALA A 140 7.27 -44.66 -13.00
C ALA A 140 6.38 -45.02 -11.81
N ILE A 141 5.12 -44.57 -11.78
CA ILE A 141 4.14 -44.92 -10.73
C ILE A 141 3.90 -46.44 -10.66
N ILE A 142 3.68 -47.10 -11.81
CA ILE A 142 3.53 -48.56 -11.89
C ILE A 142 4.73 -49.25 -11.23
N THR A 143 5.95 -48.82 -11.56
CA THR A 143 7.17 -49.43 -11.01
C THR A 143 7.46 -49.06 -9.56
N ALA A 144 7.11 -47.86 -9.12
CA ALA A 144 7.43 -47.37 -7.77
C ALA A 144 6.54 -48.03 -6.70
N PHE A 145 5.29 -48.32 -7.07
CA PHE A 145 4.29 -48.87 -6.15
C PHE A 145 3.89 -50.32 -6.45
N ASP A 146 4.51 -50.96 -7.45
CA ASP A 146 4.18 -52.32 -7.90
C ASP A 146 2.68 -52.52 -8.22
N LEU A 147 2.09 -51.55 -8.91
CA LEU A 147 0.64 -51.53 -9.22
C LEU A 147 0.34 -52.22 -10.55
N GLU A 148 -0.81 -52.91 -10.65
CA GLU A 148 -1.26 -53.46 -11.93
C GLU A 148 -1.52 -52.31 -12.92
N PRO A 149 -0.97 -52.35 -14.15
CA PRO A 149 -1.08 -51.24 -15.11
C PRO A 149 -2.52 -50.78 -15.39
N LYS A 150 -3.49 -51.69 -15.34
CA LYS A 150 -4.91 -51.36 -15.55
C LYS A 150 -5.45 -50.41 -14.49
N VAL A 151 -5.00 -50.55 -13.23
CA VAL A 151 -5.45 -49.69 -12.11
C VAL A 151 -4.93 -48.27 -12.31
N VAL A 152 -3.63 -48.15 -12.64
CA VAL A 152 -3.01 -46.85 -12.89
C VAL A 152 -3.63 -46.19 -14.12
N LEU A 153 -3.81 -46.92 -15.22
CA LEU A 153 -4.40 -46.39 -16.45
C LEU A 153 -5.87 -45.97 -16.28
N ALA A 154 -6.66 -46.70 -15.47
CA ALA A 154 -8.05 -46.32 -15.20
C ALA A 154 -8.17 -44.96 -14.52
N GLY A 155 -7.25 -44.64 -13.60
CA GLY A 155 -7.17 -43.32 -12.96
C GLY A 155 -6.53 -42.27 -13.85
N ALA A 156 -5.45 -42.61 -14.56
CA ALA A 156 -4.64 -41.65 -15.31
C ALA A 156 -5.33 -41.12 -16.57
N VAL A 157 -6.05 -41.96 -17.32
CA VAL A 157 -6.57 -41.59 -18.65
C VAL A 157 -7.40 -40.29 -18.67
N PRO A 158 -8.37 -40.05 -17.75
CA PRO A 158 -9.09 -38.79 -17.71
C PRO A 158 -8.20 -37.57 -17.48
N PHE A 159 -7.24 -37.66 -16.54
CA PHE A 159 -6.30 -36.57 -16.24
C PHE A 159 -5.37 -36.32 -17.42
N THR A 160 -4.80 -37.38 -18.01
CA THR A 160 -3.97 -37.30 -19.21
C THR A 160 -4.71 -36.61 -20.36
N LEU A 161 -5.99 -36.90 -20.58
CA LEU A 161 -6.78 -36.25 -21.64
C LEU A 161 -6.97 -34.76 -21.40
N ILE A 162 -7.33 -34.35 -20.18
CA ILE A 162 -7.51 -32.94 -19.82
C ILE A 162 -6.17 -32.20 -19.93
N HIS A 163 -5.13 -32.74 -19.30
CA HIS A 163 -3.79 -32.14 -19.28
C HIS A 163 -3.20 -32.02 -20.70
N THR A 164 -3.37 -33.05 -21.53
CA THR A 164 -2.94 -33.01 -22.93
C THR A 164 -3.71 -31.94 -23.71
N GLY A 165 -5.01 -31.81 -23.49
CA GLY A 165 -5.84 -30.79 -24.12
C GLY A 165 -5.42 -29.36 -23.78
N THR A 166 -5.25 -29.07 -22.49
CA THR A 166 -4.84 -27.74 -22.00
C THR A 166 -3.44 -27.38 -22.50
N ASN A 167 -2.46 -28.27 -22.37
CA ASN A 167 -1.10 -28.00 -22.85
C ASN A 167 -1.01 -27.88 -24.38
N THR A 168 -1.85 -28.61 -25.12
CA THR A 168 -1.93 -28.44 -26.59
C THR A 168 -2.33 -27.01 -26.95
N VAL A 169 -3.33 -26.44 -26.27
CA VAL A 169 -3.79 -25.06 -26.49
C VAL A 169 -2.72 -24.05 -26.07
N ILE A 170 -2.14 -24.23 -24.88
CA ILE A 170 -1.08 -23.36 -24.34
C ILE A 170 0.12 -23.30 -25.30
N PHE A 171 0.62 -24.45 -25.75
CA PHE A 171 1.75 -24.50 -26.67
C PHE A 171 1.41 -23.92 -28.04
N ALA A 172 0.18 -24.11 -28.54
CA ALA A 172 -0.27 -23.50 -29.79
C ALA A 172 -0.23 -21.96 -29.71
N ALA A 173 -0.66 -21.40 -28.59
CA ALA A 173 -0.72 -19.96 -28.36
C ALA A 173 0.67 -19.34 -28.12
N PHE A 174 1.46 -19.93 -27.22
CA PHE A 174 2.62 -19.25 -26.64
C PHE A 174 3.97 -19.71 -27.19
N LEU A 175 4.17 -20.99 -27.50
CA LEU A 175 5.48 -21.48 -27.98
C LEU A 175 5.98 -20.75 -29.24
N PRO A 176 5.19 -20.56 -30.32
CA PRO A 176 5.66 -19.84 -31.51
C PRO A 176 5.98 -18.37 -31.23
N LEU A 177 5.17 -17.69 -30.40
CA LEU A 177 5.37 -16.30 -30.03
C LEU A 177 6.65 -16.12 -29.22
N LEU A 178 6.83 -16.91 -28.16
CA LEU A 178 7.99 -16.83 -27.27
C LEU A 178 9.27 -17.28 -27.97
N ALA A 179 9.24 -18.35 -28.77
CA ALA A 179 10.40 -18.78 -29.55
C ALA A 179 10.85 -17.71 -30.56
N HIS A 180 9.91 -16.97 -31.16
CA HIS A 180 10.23 -15.85 -32.04
C HIS A 180 10.91 -14.70 -31.28
N ARG A 181 10.30 -14.26 -30.17
CA ARG A 181 10.78 -13.10 -29.38
C ARG A 181 12.13 -13.38 -28.71
N LEU A 182 12.32 -14.59 -28.18
CA LEU A 182 13.49 -14.95 -27.39
C LEU A 182 14.59 -15.68 -28.18
N GLY A 183 14.30 -16.13 -29.41
CA GLY A 183 15.24 -16.94 -30.21
C GLY A 183 16.58 -16.26 -30.52
N GLY A 184 16.64 -14.92 -30.47
CA GLY A 184 17.88 -14.14 -30.64
C GLY A 184 18.90 -14.32 -29.51
N LEU A 185 18.50 -14.87 -28.37
CA LEU A 185 19.35 -14.98 -27.18
C LEU A 185 20.39 -16.14 -27.26
N GLY A 186 20.32 -17.05 -28.25
CA GLY A 186 20.89 -18.40 -28.12
C GLY A 186 21.87 -18.99 -29.18
N ALA A 187 22.49 -18.27 -30.13
CA ALA A 187 23.39 -18.91 -31.14
C ALA A 187 24.78 -19.41 -30.58
N PRO A 188 25.53 -20.35 -31.21
CA PRO A 188 25.83 -21.76 -30.80
C PRO A 188 27.21 -21.99 -30.11
N SER A 189 27.63 -23.11 -29.47
CA SER A 189 27.14 -24.48 -29.20
C SER A 189 27.74 -25.01 -27.86
N LEU A 190 27.08 -25.96 -27.17
CA LEU A 190 27.60 -26.62 -25.96
C LEU A 190 28.43 -27.88 -26.33
N THR A 191 29.75 -27.79 -26.21
CA THR A 191 30.66 -28.94 -26.32
C THR A 191 31.04 -29.50 -24.93
N GLY A 192 30.65 -30.75 -24.69
CA GLY A 192 31.35 -31.74 -23.86
C GLY A 192 31.39 -31.56 -22.34
N ARG A 193 31.85 -30.42 -21.82
CA ARG A 193 32.33 -30.34 -20.42
C ARG A 193 31.28 -29.90 -19.39
N VAL A 194 30.29 -29.08 -19.80
CA VAL A 194 29.29 -28.51 -18.86
C VAL A 194 28.17 -29.50 -18.52
N ALA A 195 27.88 -30.46 -19.39
CA ALA A 195 26.89 -31.52 -19.10
C ALA A 195 27.32 -32.42 -17.93
N VAL A 196 28.64 -32.56 -17.71
CA VAL A 196 29.20 -33.35 -16.60
C VAL A 196 29.05 -32.63 -15.27
N ALA A 197 29.16 -31.29 -15.25
CA ALA A 197 28.98 -30.49 -14.03
C ALA A 197 27.51 -30.48 -13.56
N ALA A 198 26.55 -30.40 -14.48
CA ALA A 198 25.13 -30.49 -14.15
C ALA A 198 24.72 -31.88 -13.65
N LEU A 199 25.32 -32.95 -14.20
CA LEU A 199 25.11 -34.32 -13.72
C LEU A 199 25.75 -34.55 -12.33
N ALA A 200 26.90 -33.91 -12.05
CA ALA A 200 27.55 -33.97 -10.75
C ALA A 200 26.72 -33.29 -9.65
N MET A 201 26.06 -32.16 -9.94
CA MET A 201 25.17 -31.50 -8.97
C MET A 201 23.95 -32.36 -8.58
N LEU A 202 23.44 -33.20 -9.48
CA LEU A 202 22.34 -34.13 -9.18
C LEU A 202 22.79 -35.33 -8.32
N LEU A 203 24.05 -35.74 -8.43
CA LEU A 203 24.61 -36.81 -7.59
C LEU A 203 24.91 -36.30 -6.16
N PHE A 204 25.39 -35.07 -6.01
CA PHE A 204 25.66 -34.47 -4.70
C PHE A 204 24.39 -34.11 -3.91
N ALA A 205 23.28 -33.80 -4.57
CA ALA A 205 22.00 -33.52 -3.90
C ALA A 205 21.33 -34.78 -3.32
N GLY A 206 21.72 -35.98 -3.77
CA GLY A 206 21.19 -37.26 -3.27
C GLY A 206 21.89 -37.80 -2.02
N GLU A 207 23.15 -37.45 -1.78
CA GLU A 207 23.92 -37.97 -0.63
C GLU A 207 23.64 -37.21 0.68
N GLY A 208 23.23 -35.94 0.62
CA GLY A 208 22.97 -35.12 1.82
C GLY A 208 21.75 -35.55 2.64
N ALA A 209 20.81 -36.32 2.07
CA ALA A 209 19.59 -36.74 2.74
C ALA A 209 19.72 -38.06 3.53
N ALA A 210 20.87 -38.73 3.48
CA ALA A 210 21.07 -40.05 4.09
C ALA A 210 21.96 -40.06 5.35
N GLN A 211 22.54 -38.92 5.76
CA GLN A 211 23.57 -38.89 6.82
C GLN A 211 23.13 -38.43 8.21
N ASP A 212 21.95 -37.85 8.41
CA ASP A 212 21.52 -37.35 9.74
C ASP A 212 20.73 -38.38 10.56
N ALA A 213 21.34 -39.55 10.79
CA ALA A 213 20.92 -40.52 11.78
C ALA A 213 22.14 -41.19 12.44
N GLY A 214 22.90 -40.43 13.24
CA GLY A 214 24.00 -40.96 14.06
C GLY A 214 24.44 -39.93 15.09
N GLY A 215 24.30 -40.27 16.38
CA GLY A 215 24.59 -39.38 17.50
C GLY A 215 26.06 -39.39 17.96
N GLU A 216 26.23 -38.87 19.18
CA GLU A 216 27.48 -38.66 19.97
C GLU A 216 28.22 -37.36 19.65
N SER A 217 28.81 -36.63 20.60
CA SER A 217 28.83 -36.64 22.07
C SER A 217 29.45 -35.30 22.49
N ALA A 218 29.15 -34.85 23.71
CA ALA A 218 29.59 -33.58 24.25
C ALA A 218 31.12 -33.54 24.48
N GLU A 219 31.76 -32.43 24.12
CA GLU A 219 33.10 -32.09 24.59
C GLU A 219 33.09 -30.71 25.26
N THR A 220 33.58 -30.71 26.49
CA THR A 220 33.73 -29.61 27.44
C THR A 220 34.86 -28.67 27.03
N VAL A 221 34.61 -27.36 27.00
CA VAL A 221 35.66 -26.34 26.87
C VAL A 221 35.83 -25.61 28.21
N GLU A 222 37.08 -25.66 28.71
CA GLU A 222 37.56 -25.04 29.94
C GLU A 222 37.55 -23.52 29.91
N ALA A 223 37.32 -22.93 31.09
CA ALA A 223 37.40 -21.50 31.36
C ALA A 223 38.86 -21.01 31.50
N VAL A 224 39.14 -19.81 31.00
CA VAL A 224 40.37 -19.04 31.27
C VAL A 224 40.01 -17.78 32.06
N PRO A 225 40.79 -17.37 33.08
CA PRO A 225 40.39 -16.33 34.02
C PRO A 225 40.73 -14.91 33.54
N ALA A 226 39.92 -13.97 34.01
CA ALA A 226 40.12 -12.53 33.93
C ALA A 226 41.30 -12.07 34.80
N GLU A 227 42.04 -11.05 34.34
CA GLU A 227 42.34 -9.83 35.11
C GLU A 227 43.20 -8.80 34.32
N GLU A 228 43.08 -7.55 34.77
CA GLU A 228 43.94 -6.36 34.56
C GLU A 228 43.68 -5.40 33.38
N GLY A 229 43.12 -4.22 33.73
CA GLY A 229 43.81 -2.96 33.45
C GLY A 229 43.09 -1.92 32.57
N LEU A 230 42.13 -1.17 33.14
CA LEU A 230 41.65 0.09 32.55
C LEU A 230 42.01 1.25 33.50
N GLN A 231 43.02 2.02 33.08
CA GLN A 231 43.42 3.27 33.71
C GLN A 231 42.44 4.39 33.34
N ALA A 232 42.04 5.14 34.36
CA ALA A 232 41.25 6.35 34.26
C ALA A 232 42.06 7.48 33.60
N ILE A 233 41.41 8.21 32.68
CA ILE A 233 41.88 9.52 32.21
C ILE A 233 40.89 10.55 32.78
N GLU A 234 41.40 11.39 33.69
CA GLU A 234 40.73 12.56 34.22
C GLU A 234 40.87 13.74 33.23
N GLY A 235 39.72 14.31 32.84
CA GLY A 235 39.42 15.75 32.82
C GLY A 235 40.15 16.69 31.85
N GLU A 236 39.39 17.25 30.89
CA GLU A 236 39.41 18.69 30.62
C GLU A 236 37.97 19.20 30.37
N GLU A 237 37.49 20.05 31.28
CA GLU A 237 36.24 20.81 31.17
C GLU A 237 36.48 22.08 30.32
N GLY A 238 35.69 22.30 29.26
CA GLY A 238 35.65 23.61 28.62
C GLY A 238 35.08 23.64 27.21
N ALA A 239 33.77 23.91 27.10
CA ALA A 239 33.04 24.60 26.02
C ALA A 239 31.69 23.90 25.76
N SER A 240 30.60 24.65 25.93
CA SER A 240 29.25 24.22 25.54
C SER A 240 29.18 24.10 24.02
N SER A 241 29.38 22.89 23.48
CA SER A 241 29.13 22.59 22.08
C SER A 241 27.62 22.56 21.84
N ALA A 242 27.16 23.42 20.94
CA ALA A 242 25.88 23.27 20.27
C ALA A 242 25.77 21.87 19.66
N ASN A 243 24.61 21.23 19.83
CA ASN A 243 24.28 20.03 19.09
C ASN A 243 24.20 20.41 17.59
N PRO A 244 24.86 19.70 16.66
CA PRO A 244 24.83 20.00 15.22
C PRO A 244 23.42 19.95 14.58
N LEU A 245 22.38 19.56 15.33
CA LEU A 245 21.00 19.45 14.85
C LEU A 245 20.09 20.65 15.21
N GLY A 246 20.58 21.73 15.83
CA GLY A 246 19.82 22.98 15.91
C GLY A 246 18.59 23.05 16.84
N TRP A 247 18.27 22.00 17.61
CA TRP A 247 17.11 22.00 18.52
C TRP A 247 17.30 23.00 19.69
N LYS A 248 16.52 24.10 19.70
CA LYS A 248 16.56 25.17 20.72
C LYS A 248 15.44 25.10 21.78
N ARG A 249 15.19 23.96 22.42
CA ARG A 249 14.37 23.91 23.66
C ARG A 249 14.93 22.90 24.66
N GLY A 250 15.11 23.33 25.91
CA GLY A 250 15.55 22.47 27.01
C GLY A 250 14.39 21.75 27.68
N LEU A 251 14.42 20.42 27.70
CA LEU A 251 13.48 19.57 28.47
C LEU A 251 13.94 19.38 29.92
N TRP A 252 12.96 19.33 30.82
CA TRP A 252 13.08 19.15 32.28
C TRP A 252 13.76 17.81 32.67
N ARG A 253 14.62 17.82 33.70
CA ARG A 253 15.40 16.66 34.16
C ARG A 253 15.18 16.36 35.65
N PRO A 254 14.94 15.07 36.01
CA PRO A 254 15.62 14.54 37.18
C PRO A 254 16.11 13.07 37.06
N PHE A 255 17.33 12.82 37.56
CA PHE A 255 17.99 11.55 37.94
C PHE A 255 18.99 10.86 36.96
N ALA A 256 19.88 10.02 37.53
CA ALA A 256 21.33 9.87 37.22
C ALA A 256 21.74 8.42 36.75
N PRO A 257 23.04 8.08 36.49
CA PRO A 257 23.62 8.21 35.16
C PRO A 257 24.30 6.96 34.53
N SER A 258 24.39 5.75 35.10
CA SER A 258 25.36 4.77 34.53
C SER A 258 24.96 4.03 33.25
N ALA A 259 23.69 3.64 33.06
CA ALA A 259 23.19 3.04 31.80
C ALA A 259 22.47 4.07 30.91
N VAL A 260 21.86 5.06 31.56
CA VAL A 260 21.18 6.17 30.92
C VAL A 260 22.16 7.13 30.25
N ALA A 261 23.33 7.43 30.82
CA ALA A 261 24.33 8.27 30.15
C ALA A 261 24.97 7.59 28.93
N TRP A 262 25.02 6.25 28.91
CA TRP A 262 25.47 5.50 27.73
C TRP A 262 24.42 5.55 26.60
N LEU A 263 23.11 5.50 26.94
CA LEU A 263 22.02 5.62 25.98
C LEU A 263 21.78 7.08 25.51
N ASP A 264 21.93 8.07 26.40
CA ASP A 264 21.86 9.51 26.09
C ASP A 264 22.91 9.93 25.06
N TRP A 265 24.06 9.24 24.99
CA TRP A 265 25.08 9.47 23.97
C TRP A 265 24.54 9.16 22.57
N TYR A 266 23.78 8.06 22.43
CA TYR A 266 23.36 7.53 21.14
C TYR A 266 22.01 8.06 20.64
N SER A 267 21.09 8.48 21.53
CA SER A 267 19.78 9.02 21.10
C SER A 267 18.94 9.67 22.21
N PRO A 268 18.14 10.73 21.93
CA PRO A 268 17.14 11.24 22.86
C PRO A 268 16.01 10.22 23.11
N TYR A 269 15.57 10.09 24.36
CA TYR A 269 14.45 9.22 24.76
C TYR A 269 13.35 9.93 25.56
N PHE A 270 12.12 9.40 25.52
CA PHE A 270 10.98 9.86 26.31
C PHE A 270 10.54 8.81 27.35
N PRO A 271 10.55 9.11 28.67
CA PRO A 271 10.11 8.16 29.69
C PRO A 271 8.57 8.14 29.82
N VAL A 272 7.98 6.94 29.79
CA VAL A 272 6.57 6.72 30.18
C VAL A 272 6.55 5.97 31.51
N ILE A 273 6.22 6.68 32.59
CA ILE A 273 6.16 6.10 33.94
C ILE A 273 4.74 5.56 34.18
N ASP A 274 4.59 4.24 34.22
CA ASP A 274 3.36 3.60 34.70
C ASP A 274 3.29 3.78 36.22
N GLY A 275 2.21 4.40 36.71
CA GLY A 275 1.95 4.70 38.12
C GLY A 275 1.73 3.48 39.02
N GLY A 276 2.30 2.32 38.68
CA GLY A 276 2.29 1.13 39.52
C GLY A 276 2.86 -0.10 38.81
N VAL A 277 3.86 -0.72 39.44
CA VAL A 277 4.45 -2.05 39.14
C VAL A 277 5.58 -2.11 38.07
N GLY A 278 6.44 -1.09 38.01
CA GLY A 278 7.89 -1.28 37.95
C GLY A 278 8.59 -1.59 36.61
N ALA A 279 7.93 -1.51 35.45
CA ALA A 279 8.60 -1.58 34.15
C ALA A 279 8.55 -0.21 33.44
N PRO A 280 9.66 0.57 33.40
CA PRO A 280 9.71 1.80 32.62
C PRO A 280 9.77 1.49 31.11
N VAL A 281 8.92 2.17 30.33
CA VAL A 281 8.93 2.12 28.87
C VAL A 281 9.62 3.40 28.36
N PHE A 282 10.58 3.24 27.45
CA PHE A 282 11.31 4.33 26.80
C PHE A 282 11.04 4.27 25.30
N LEU A 283 10.90 5.42 24.65
CA LEU A 283 10.99 5.52 23.19
C LEU A 283 12.41 5.90 22.83
N LEU A 284 13.12 5.11 22.03
CA LEU A 284 14.45 5.46 21.51
C LEU A 284 14.28 6.09 20.14
N GLY A 285 14.81 7.28 19.88
CA GLY A 285 15.13 7.67 18.50
C GLY A 285 16.31 6.84 17.97
N GLU A 286 16.49 6.72 16.67
CA GLU A 286 17.80 6.46 16.09
C GLU A 286 18.06 7.59 15.09
N ALA A 287 19.31 8.01 14.95
CA ALA A 287 19.65 9.04 13.97
C ALA A 287 19.46 8.50 12.55
N GLY A 288 18.34 8.85 11.90
CA GLY A 288 18.04 8.48 10.51
C GLY A 288 17.03 7.35 10.30
N THR A 289 16.50 6.74 11.38
CA THR A 289 15.45 5.69 11.38
C THR A 289 14.35 6.03 12.39
N SER A 290 13.20 5.35 12.29
CA SER A 290 12.02 5.60 13.15
C SER A 290 12.31 5.28 14.63
N PRO A 291 11.80 6.05 15.60
CA PRO A 291 11.95 5.72 17.00
C PRO A 291 11.26 4.40 17.37
N ALA A 292 12.01 3.48 17.98
CA ALA A 292 11.50 2.19 18.44
C ALA A 292 11.26 2.20 19.96
N PRO A 293 10.15 1.63 20.47
CA PRO A 293 9.95 1.48 21.89
C PRO A 293 10.96 0.48 22.49
N LEU A 294 11.80 0.95 23.41
CA LEU A 294 12.63 0.13 24.29
C LEU A 294 11.90 -0.08 25.62
N ILE A 295 11.50 -1.32 25.88
CA ILE A 295 10.87 -1.68 27.15
C ILE A 295 11.95 -2.19 28.09
N LEU A 296 12.10 -1.57 29.27
CA LEU A 296 12.98 -2.07 30.31
C LEU A 296 12.15 -2.73 31.42
N ARG A 297 12.58 -3.91 31.87
CA ARG A 297 12.07 -4.52 33.11
C ARG A 297 13.23 -4.70 34.06
N ASN A 298 13.20 -4.01 35.21
CA ASN A 298 14.30 -4.01 36.20
C ASN A 298 15.68 -3.60 35.62
N GLY A 299 15.71 -2.66 34.67
CA GLY A 299 16.95 -2.20 34.03
C GLY A 299 17.49 -3.11 32.92
N ILE A 300 16.76 -4.17 32.56
CA ILE A 300 17.14 -5.11 31.49
C ILE A 300 16.35 -4.78 30.20
N PRO A 301 17.04 -4.52 29.07
CA PRO A 301 16.43 -4.33 27.75
C PRO A 301 15.59 -5.52 27.34
N GLN A 302 14.32 -5.31 26.99
CA GLN A 302 13.47 -6.34 26.40
C GLN A 302 13.39 -6.24 24.86
N GLY A 303 14.21 -5.37 24.24
CA GLY A 303 14.46 -5.32 22.80
C GLY A 303 14.32 -3.93 22.18
N THR A 304 14.95 -3.74 21.01
CA THR A 304 14.74 -2.63 20.07
C THR A 304 14.31 -3.21 18.72
N GLY A 305 13.51 -2.47 17.96
CA GLY A 305 12.88 -2.95 16.72
C GLY A 305 13.84 -3.40 15.63
N HIS A 306 15.05 -2.82 15.56
CA HIS A 306 16.04 -3.15 14.54
C HIS A 306 16.83 -4.44 14.87
N ALA A 307 17.35 -4.55 16.10
CA ALA A 307 18.20 -5.67 16.51
C ALA A 307 17.43 -7.02 16.61
N LEU A 308 16.12 -6.98 16.88
CA LEU A 308 15.28 -8.18 16.88
C LEU A 308 15.08 -8.79 15.48
N ALA A 309 15.16 -7.98 14.42
CA ALA A 309 14.94 -8.42 13.04
C ALA A 309 16.22 -9.00 12.42
N ASP A 310 17.39 -8.46 12.78
CA ASP A 310 18.67 -8.89 12.21
C ASP A 310 19.28 -10.07 12.98
N ASP A 311 19.10 -10.16 14.31
CA ASP A 311 19.70 -11.21 15.14
C ASP A 311 18.78 -11.68 16.29
N ALA A 312 17.72 -12.44 15.95
CA ALA A 312 16.75 -12.97 16.92
C ALA A 312 17.34 -13.85 18.04
N TRP A 313 18.60 -14.28 17.91
CA TRP A 313 19.35 -15.13 18.82
C TRP A 313 20.11 -14.34 19.91
N LEU A 314 20.18 -13.00 19.80
CA LEU A 314 20.88 -12.15 20.78
C LEU A 314 20.05 -11.82 22.04
N VAL A 315 18.80 -12.27 22.16
CA VAL A 315 17.98 -12.04 23.36
C VAL A 315 17.87 -13.30 24.21
N ASN A 316 18.79 -13.47 25.15
CA ASN A 316 18.64 -14.42 26.25
C ASN A 316 17.64 -13.85 27.29
N LEU A 317 16.35 -14.13 27.14
CA LEU A 317 15.37 -13.96 28.23
C LEU A 317 15.43 -15.20 29.13
N GLN A 318 16.12 -15.10 30.26
CA GLN A 318 16.18 -16.16 31.27
C GLN A 318 14.75 -16.58 31.70
N GLY A 319 14.37 -17.84 31.51
CA GLY A 319 13.08 -18.41 31.96
C GLY A 319 11.93 -18.42 30.94
N GLN A 320 12.21 -18.22 29.65
CA GLN A 320 11.23 -18.39 28.56
C GLN A 320 11.75 -19.35 27.48
N ALA A 321 10.90 -20.27 27.02
CA ALA A 321 11.12 -21.10 25.85
C ALA A 321 10.60 -20.40 24.59
N LEU A 322 11.41 -20.36 23.54
CA LEU A 322 11.03 -19.85 22.22
C LEU A 322 10.34 -20.96 21.42
N ALA A 323 9.06 -20.80 21.13
CA ALA A 323 8.31 -21.69 20.25
C ALA A 323 8.08 -21.01 18.90
N GLY A 324 8.84 -21.43 17.89
CA GLY A 324 8.65 -21.05 16.49
C GLY A 324 7.66 -21.97 15.77
N ARG A 325 6.70 -21.42 15.02
CA ARG A 325 5.84 -22.17 14.10
C ARG A 325 5.75 -21.48 12.75
N GLY A 326 5.77 -22.26 11.66
CA GLY A 326 5.56 -21.72 10.31
C GLY A 326 6.70 -20.84 9.81
N PHE A 327 7.94 -21.08 10.27
CA PHE A 327 9.12 -20.50 9.64
C PHE A 327 9.23 -21.03 8.21
N GLY A 328 8.91 -20.18 7.25
CA GLY A 328 9.12 -20.39 5.84
C GLY A 328 10.15 -19.39 5.35
N TRP A 329 11.12 -19.88 4.58
CA TRP A 329 11.96 -19.02 3.76
C TRP A 329 11.08 -18.47 2.63
N ASP A 330 10.96 -17.15 2.52
CA ASP A 330 10.11 -16.51 1.51
C ASP A 330 10.67 -16.62 0.07
N GLY A 331 11.81 -17.30 -0.08
CA GLY A 331 12.52 -17.51 -1.34
C GLY A 331 13.40 -16.34 -1.77
N TRP A 332 13.50 -15.27 -0.97
CA TRP A 332 14.25 -14.04 -1.29
C TRP A 332 15.17 -13.57 -0.16
N GLY A 333 15.46 -14.45 0.82
CA GLY A 333 16.36 -14.16 1.94
C GLY A 333 15.66 -13.66 3.21
N GLY A 334 14.31 -13.61 3.24
CA GLY A 334 13.55 -13.31 4.44
C GLY A 334 13.00 -14.56 5.13
N THR A 335 12.99 -14.55 6.46
CA THR A 335 12.31 -15.54 7.29
C THR A 335 10.94 -14.99 7.70
N GLY A 336 9.85 -15.54 7.16
CA GLY A 336 8.50 -15.30 7.68
C GLY A 336 8.11 -16.43 8.63
N GLY A 337 7.58 -16.11 9.82
CA GLY A 337 7.18 -17.13 10.79
C GLY A 337 6.49 -16.57 12.03
N HIS A 338 5.80 -17.45 12.77
CA HIS A 338 5.24 -17.14 14.09
C HIS A 338 6.28 -17.47 15.17
N LEU A 339 6.68 -16.46 15.95
CA LEU A 339 7.45 -16.64 17.17
C LEU A 339 6.52 -16.43 18.37
N SER A 340 6.56 -17.36 19.31
CA SER A 340 5.86 -17.26 20.59
C SER A 340 6.84 -17.51 21.73
N PHE A 341 6.87 -16.61 22.70
CA PHE A 341 7.64 -16.81 23.93
C PHE A 341 6.72 -17.47 24.97
N VAL A 342 7.07 -18.70 25.37
CA VAL A 342 6.35 -19.49 26.35
C VAL A 342 7.13 -19.42 27.66
N GLN A 343 6.49 -18.99 28.75
CA GLN A 343 7.16 -18.90 30.05
C GLN A 343 7.34 -20.30 30.67
N ASP A 344 8.43 -20.53 31.39
CA ASP A 344 8.70 -21.76 32.15
C ASP A 344 8.20 -21.66 33.62
N ASP A 345 7.10 -20.91 33.85
CA ASP A 345 6.53 -20.56 35.17
C ASP A 345 5.12 -21.17 35.33
N PRO A 346 4.72 -21.76 36.49
CA PRO A 346 3.58 -22.69 36.59
C PRO A 346 2.20 -22.01 36.74
N LEU A 347 2.02 -20.81 36.18
CA LEU A 347 0.69 -20.23 35.94
C LEU A 347 0.40 -20.27 34.43
N PRO A 348 -0.17 -21.39 33.94
CA PRO A 348 -0.42 -21.60 32.53
C PRO A 348 -1.71 -20.89 32.13
N GLU A 349 -1.70 -20.19 31.00
CA GLU A 349 -2.76 -20.24 29.97
C GLU A 349 -2.64 -19.14 28.89
N ALA A 350 -1.74 -18.15 29.04
CA ALA A 350 -1.50 -17.15 27.99
C ALA A 350 -0.01 -16.85 27.78
N ALA A 351 0.45 -16.86 26.52
CA ALA A 351 1.79 -16.43 26.15
C ALA A 351 2.01 -14.96 26.55
N LEU A 352 3.15 -14.67 27.19
CA LEU A 352 3.52 -13.32 27.63
C LEU A 352 3.73 -12.37 26.45
N THR A 353 4.15 -12.93 25.30
CA THR A 353 4.41 -12.19 24.07
C THR A 353 4.05 -13.03 22.85
N ARG A 354 3.17 -12.51 21.97
CA ARG A 354 2.90 -13.08 20.64
C ARG A 354 3.48 -12.17 19.57
N TYR A 355 4.35 -12.71 18.72
CA TYR A 355 4.95 -12.03 17.58
C TYR A 355 4.33 -12.50 16.26
N THR A 356 4.07 -11.55 15.36
CA THR A 356 3.67 -11.82 13.97
C THR A 356 4.45 -10.89 13.04
N GLY A 357 5.22 -11.46 12.12
CA GLY A 357 5.98 -10.70 11.11
C GLY A 357 6.12 -11.45 9.79
N THR A 358 6.17 -10.70 8.70
CA THR A 358 6.43 -11.19 7.33
C THR A 358 7.40 -10.23 6.66
N LYS A 359 8.60 -10.69 6.32
CA LYS A 359 9.50 -9.95 5.41
C LYS A 359 8.98 -10.19 3.98
N GLY A 360 8.82 -9.13 3.19
CA GLY A 360 8.34 -9.19 1.81
C GLY A 360 9.12 -8.23 0.92
N ARG A 361 8.74 -8.09 -0.36
CA ARG A 361 9.37 -7.17 -1.33
C ARG A 361 9.36 -5.69 -0.91
N HIS A 362 8.49 -5.33 0.02
CA HIS A 362 8.54 -4.07 0.76
C HIS A 362 9.00 -4.44 2.17
N GLU A 363 10.04 -3.80 2.67
CA GLU A 363 10.72 -4.13 3.92
C GLU A 363 9.81 -3.83 5.13
N GLY A 364 8.83 -4.72 5.36
CA GLY A 364 7.96 -4.66 6.53
C GLY A 364 8.67 -5.28 7.74
N TYR A 365 9.32 -4.45 8.55
CA TYR A 365 9.93 -4.87 9.82
C TYR A 365 8.87 -4.83 10.93
N MET A 366 8.36 -6.00 11.34
CA MET A 366 7.45 -6.18 12.51
C MET A 366 6.03 -5.57 12.36
N ARG A 367 4.99 -6.42 12.44
CA ARG A 367 3.56 -6.02 12.38
C ARG A 367 2.84 -6.01 13.74
N GLY A 368 3.48 -6.49 14.79
CA GLY A 368 2.94 -6.38 16.15
C GLY A 368 3.61 -7.32 17.17
N ALA A 369 3.75 -6.81 18.41
CA ALA A 369 4.16 -7.59 19.57
C ALA A 369 3.16 -7.39 20.71
N MET A 370 2.32 -8.39 20.98
CA MET A 370 1.32 -8.29 22.04
C MET A 370 1.90 -8.71 23.39
N LEU A 371 2.11 -7.75 24.30
CA LEU A 371 2.59 -7.99 25.67
C LEU A 371 1.43 -8.13 26.67
N LEU A 372 1.11 -9.35 27.10
CA LEU A 372 0.03 -9.58 28.06
C LEU A 372 0.57 -9.53 29.49
N THR A 373 0.11 -8.58 30.31
CA THR A 373 0.40 -8.57 31.76
C THR A 373 -0.76 -9.20 32.55
N PRO A 374 -0.49 -9.95 33.64
CA PRO A 374 -1.50 -10.71 34.39
C PRO A 374 -2.64 -9.87 35.03
N ARG A 375 -2.51 -8.54 35.13
CA ARG A 375 -3.47 -7.68 35.85
C ARG A 375 -4.06 -6.54 35.01
N SER A 376 -3.59 -6.34 33.79
CA SER A 376 -4.20 -5.45 32.79
C SER A 376 -3.52 -5.71 31.43
N PRO A 377 -4.22 -6.27 30.44
CA PRO A 377 -3.61 -6.51 29.14
C PRO A 377 -3.41 -5.17 28.44
N TRP A 378 -2.18 -4.64 28.52
CA TRP A 378 -1.70 -3.77 27.47
C TRP A 378 -1.63 -4.60 26.18
N ARG A 379 -1.92 -3.98 25.05
CA ARG A 379 -1.76 -4.54 23.71
C ARG A 379 -0.90 -3.54 22.98
N LEU A 380 0.34 -3.92 22.74
CA LEU A 380 1.22 -3.14 21.88
C LEU A 380 1.07 -3.68 20.46
N GLY A 381 0.68 -2.80 19.54
CA GLY A 381 0.77 -2.99 18.10
C GLY A 381 1.89 -2.09 17.60
N PHE A 382 2.73 -2.61 16.73
CA PHE A 382 3.74 -1.82 16.04
C PHE A 382 3.64 -2.21 14.57
N GLU A 383 3.34 -1.23 13.72
CA GLU A 383 3.21 -1.39 12.29
C GLU A 383 4.23 -0.47 11.61
N PHE A 384 5.33 -1.04 11.17
CA PHE A 384 6.29 -0.34 10.34
C PHE A 384 5.98 -0.61 8.86
N VAL A 385 5.91 0.46 8.07
CA VAL A 385 5.63 0.38 6.63
C VAL A 385 6.68 1.23 5.89
N GLU A 386 7.75 0.58 5.44
CA GLU A 386 8.66 1.18 4.49
C GLU A 386 8.15 0.93 3.06
N ASN A 387 7.48 1.95 2.52
CA ASN A 387 7.07 1.98 1.12
C ASN A 387 8.19 2.60 0.28
N LEU A 388 9.16 1.77 -0.09
CA LEU A 388 10.07 2.16 -1.16
C LEU A 388 9.27 2.21 -2.46
N ASP A 389 8.96 3.43 -2.92
CA ASP A 389 8.43 3.68 -4.25
C ASP A 389 9.62 3.62 -5.24
N ILE A 390 10.05 2.40 -5.58
CA ILE A 390 11.27 2.12 -6.37
C ILE A 390 10.96 2.15 -7.87
N GLU A 391 10.25 3.17 -8.35
CA GLU A 391 10.30 3.49 -9.78
C GLU A 391 11.64 4.18 -10.05
N GLY A 392 12.75 3.41 -10.12
CA GLY A 392 14.04 4.03 -10.48
C GLY A 392 15.38 3.36 -10.20
N TYR A 393 15.52 2.09 -9.78
CA TYR A 393 16.88 1.50 -9.64
C TYR A 393 17.15 0.23 -10.45
N ASN A 394 18.28 0.30 -11.15
CA ASN A 394 19.04 -0.78 -11.76
C ASN A 394 19.95 -1.41 -10.69
N PHE A 395 19.73 -2.68 -10.33
CA PHE A 395 20.52 -3.44 -9.34
C PHE A 395 21.81 -4.06 -9.91
N THR A 396 22.47 -3.42 -10.88
CA THR A 396 23.79 -3.88 -11.31
C THR A 396 24.87 -3.18 -10.50
N GLY A 397 25.28 -3.85 -9.41
CA GLY A 397 26.35 -3.39 -8.55
C GLY A 397 27.66 -3.16 -9.32
N GLY A 398 28.02 -1.89 -9.44
CA GLY A 398 29.33 -1.38 -9.80
C GLY A 398 29.43 0.04 -9.25
N PRO A 399 30.44 0.39 -8.44
CA PRO A 399 30.53 1.71 -7.84
C PRO A 399 30.77 2.88 -8.81
N ASP A 400 30.83 2.68 -10.14
CA ASP A 400 31.23 3.73 -11.09
C ASP A 400 30.67 3.61 -12.54
N GLU A 401 29.56 2.89 -12.82
CA GLU A 401 29.07 2.77 -14.22
C GLU A 401 27.71 3.45 -14.46
N ASP A 402 27.78 4.58 -15.18
CA ASP A 402 26.80 5.26 -16.03
C ASP A 402 25.33 5.25 -15.56
N PHE A 403 24.97 6.34 -14.87
CA PHE A 403 23.63 6.92 -14.87
C PHE A 403 23.08 6.91 -16.31
N ASP A 404 21.93 6.25 -16.57
CA ASP A 404 21.30 6.26 -17.89
C ASP A 404 20.49 7.57 -18.06
N PRO A 405 20.99 8.57 -18.82
CA PRO A 405 20.30 9.85 -18.99
C PRO A 405 18.94 9.70 -19.71
N VAL A 406 18.65 8.53 -20.30
CA VAL A 406 17.37 8.27 -20.95
C VAL A 406 16.24 8.13 -19.92
N LEU A 407 16.51 7.69 -18.69
CA LEU A 407 15.46 7.54 -17.68
C LEU A 407 15.06 8.88 -17.04
N ASP A 408 16.00 9.83 -16.93
CA ASP A 408 15.75 11.19 -16.42
C ASP A 408 14.85 12.02 -17.38
N GLU A 409 14.96 11.79 -18.69
CA GLU A 409 14.12 12.49 -19.68
C GLU A 409 12.64 12.05 -19.61
N TYR A 410 12.35 10.85 -19.07
CA TYR A 410 11.01 10.26 -19.12
C TYR A 410 10.31 10.11 -17.76
N PHE A 411 11.03 10.14 -16.64
CA PHE A 411 10.47 10.02 -15.29
C PHE A 411 11.09 11.06 -14.32
N PRO A 412 10.77 12.36 -14.46
CA PRO A 412 11.13 13.34 -13.45
C PRO A 412 10.38 13.03 -12.14
N GLY A 413 11.11 12.56 -11.13
CA GLY A 413 10.62 12.43 -9.76
C GLY A 413 10.79 11.06 -9.14
N HIS A 414 11.93 10.82 -8.48
CA HIS A 414 12.03 9.69 -7.55
C HIS A 414 11.49 10.10 -6.18
N ALA A 415 10.58 9.30 -5.61
CA ALA A 415 10.08 9.51 -4.26
C ALA A 415 10.51 8.36 -3.34
N ARG A 416 11.12 8.67 -2.20
CA ARG A 416 11.40 7.68 -1.15
C ARG A 416 10.48 7.95 0.02
N ILE A 417 9.65 6.97 0.43
CA ILE A 417 8.72 7.11 1.54
C ILE A 417 9.07 6.11 2.64
N ARG A 418 9.28 6.61 3.84
CA ARG A 418 9.42 5.81 5.06
C ARG A 418 8.31 6.20 6.00
N GLN A 419 7.48 5.26 6.42
CA GLN A 419 6.41 5.49 7.38
C GLN A 419 6.45 4.45 8.49
N SER A 420 6.15 4.88 9.69
CA SER A 420 6.08 4.02 10.86
C SER A 420 4.91 4.46 11.71
N HIS A 421 4.14 3.50 12.17
CA HIS A 421 2.99 3.69 13.05
C HIS A 421 3.11 2.74 14.25
N ALA A 422 3.16 3.30 15.46
CA ALA A 422 3.15 2.53 16.69
C ALA A 422 1.85 2.80 17.44
N ARG A 423 1.16 1.74 17.88
CA ARG A 423 -0.11 1.83 18.63
C ARG A 423 -0.05 1.05 19.93
N LEU A 424 -0.11 1.75 21.05
CA LEU A 424 -0.24 1.17 22.38
C LEU A 424 -1.70 1.25 22.85
N THR A 425 -2.40 0.12 22.95
CA THR A 425 -3.78 0.06 23.47
C THR A 425 -3.84 -0.59 24.86
N ARG A 426 -4.53 0.03 25.81
CA ARG A 426 -4.88 -0.54 27.11
C ARG A 426 -6.39 -0.67 27.21
N THR A 427 -6.88 -1.87 27.53
CA THR A 427 -8.27 -2.02 28.00
C THR A 427 -8.32 -1.63 29.47
N LEU A 428 -9.14 -0.64 29.82
CA LEU A 428 -9.37 -0.19 31.19
C LEU A 428 -10.54 -1.00 31.81
N ALA A 429 -10.79 -0.84 33.11
CA ALA A 429 -11.98 -1.45 33.73
C ALA A 429 -13.27 -0.91 33.09
N GLU A 430 -14.29 -1.77 32.97
CA GLU A 430 -15.65 -1.42 32.51
C GLU A 430 -15.73 -0.67 31.15
N HIS A 431 -15.57 -1.40 30.05
CA HIS A 431 -15.82 -0.92 28.68
C HIS A 431 -15.03 0.33 28.23
N ALA A 432 -14.00 0.73 28.96
CA ALA A 432 -13.12 1.82 28.59
C ALA A 432 -11.81 1.31 27.96
N SER A 433 -11.20 2.10 27.09
CA SER A 433 -9.89 1.84 26.53
C SER A 433 -9.09 3.11 26.35
N LEU A 434 -7.78 3.03 26.58
CA LEU A 434 -6.80 4.04 26.23
C LEU A 434 -6.01 3.53 25.02
N ALA A 435 -5.81 4.37 24.01
CA ALA A 435 -4.90 4.13 22.90
C ALA A 435 -3.89 5.27 22.84
N VAL A 436 -2.63 4.97 22.60
CA VAL A 436 -1.58 5.94 22.29
C VAL A 436 -1.02 5.55 20.93
N ASP A 437 -1.25 6.40 19.95
CA ASP A 437 -0.81 6.27 18.58
C ASP A 437 0.39 7.20 18.37
N TYR A 438 1.46 6.70 17.76
CA TYR A 438 2.63 7.47 17.37
C TYR A 438 2.89 7.24 15.89
N ASP A 439 3.02 8.32 15.13
CA ASP A 439 3.27 8.32 13.71
C ASP A 439 4.60 9.01 13.43
N TYR A 440 5.37 8.43 12.53
CA TYR A 440 6.54 9.08 11.94
C TYR A 440 6.62 8.74 10.46
N GLY A 441 6.77 9.76 9.63
CA GLY A 441 6.83 9.70 8.19
C GLY A 441 7.95 10.58 7.68
N ARG A 442 8.72 10.06 6.72
CA ARG A 442 9.71 10.81 5.95
C ARG A 442 9.48 10.54 4.48
N LYS A 443 9.28 11.58 3.69
CA LYS A 443 9.12 11.50 2.24
C LYS A 443 10.10 12.42 1.55
N THR A 444 11.01 11.84 0.80
CA THR A 444 11.94 12.56 -0.07
C THR A 444 11.40 12.51 -1.49
N LYS A 445 11.49 13.61 -2.24
CA LYS A 445 11.21 13.67 -3.67
C LYS A 445 12.30 14.47 -4.36
N ASP A 446 12.85 13.93 -5.42
CA ASP A 446 13.81 14.63 -6.28
C ASP A 446 13.14 15.12 -7.56
N ALA A 447 13.80 15.99 -8.33
CA ALA A 447 13.37 16.51 -9.63
C ALA A 447 11.92 17.06 -9.66
N LEU A 448 11.65 18.16 -8.94
CA LEU A 448 10.33 18.80 -8.84
C LEU A 448 10.25 20.12 -9.61
N PRO A 449 10.31 20.11 -10.96
CA PRO A 449 10.34 21.33 -11.75
C PRO A 449 9.09 22.20 -11.56
N ALA A 450 7.93 21.60 -11.26
CA ALA A 450 6.69 22.33 -11.01
C ALA A 450 6.74 23.25 -9.77
N LEU A 451 7.66 22.98 -8.85
CA LEU A 451 7.89 23.76 -7.64
C LEU A 451 9.17 24.62 -7.71
N GLY A 452 9.90 24.56 -8.84
CA GLY A 452 11.19 25.22 -8.99
C GLY A 452 12.22 24.74 -7.97
N ALA A 453 12.21 23.45 -7.63
CA ALA A 453 13.15 22.85 -6.70
C ALA A 453 13.60 21.48 -7.23
N ASP A 454 14.89 21.18 -7.13
CA ASP A 454 15.40 19.84 -7.47
C ASP A 454 15.13 18.81 -6.37
N HIS A 455 14.77 19.27 -5.16
CA HIS A 455 14.54 18.39 -4.02
C HIS A 455 13.45 18.91 -3.08
N GLN A 456 12.65 17.99 -2.56
CA GLN A 456 11.69 18.18 -1.49
C GLN A 456 11.88 17.09 -0.46
N GLU A 457 11.96 17.48 0.80
CA GLU A 457 11.91 16.55 1.92
C GLU A 457 10.76 16.91 2.84
N ILE A 458 9.94 15.92 3.19
CA ILE A 458 8.80 16.05 4.07
C ILE A 458 9.04 15.15 5.27
N TRP A 459 9.01 15.74 6.46
CA TRP A 459 8.94 15.00 7.72
C TRP A 459 7.55 15.19 8.31
N ASP A 460 7.00 14.14 8.89
CA ASP A 460 5.68 14.11 9.49
C ASP A 460 5.80 13.30 10.78
N ASP A 461 5.58 13.91 11.92
CA ASP A 461 5.65 13.24 13.21
C ASP A 461 4.45 13.58 14.07
N GLY A 462 3.94 12.60 14.79
CA GLY A 462 2.68 12.74 15.50
C GLY A 462 2.57 11.81 16.69
N ILE A 463 1.89 12.28 17.73
CA ILE A 463 1.46 11.46 18.84
C ILE A 463 0.02 11.80 19.18
N ALA A 464 -0.81 10.79 19.42
CA ALA A 464 -2.19 10.95 19.85
C ALA A 464 -2.52 9.98 20.98
N ALA A 465 -3.01 10.50 22.10
CA ALA A 465 -3.51 9.70 23.21
C ALA A 465 -5.05 9.81 23.28
N SER A 466 -5.75 8.71 23.01
CA SER A 466 -7.21 8.64 22.96
C SER A 466 -7.76 7.73 24.06
N MET A 467 -8.54 8.30 24.97
CA MET A 467 -9.33 7.56 25.94
C MET A 467 -10.79 7.52 25.49
N GLN A 468 -11.40 6.35 25.50
CA GLN A 468 -12.84 6.19 25.31
C GLN A 468 -13.42 5.37 26.44
N GLY A 469 -14.61 5.74 26.91
CA GLY A 469 -15.29 5.07 28.00
C GLY A 469 -16.80 5.24 27.88
N ARG A 470 -17.53 4.41 28.62
CA ARG A 470 -18.98 4.43 28.63
C ARG A 470 -19.52 4.32 30.06
N TRP A 471 -20.47 5.18 30.38
CA TRP A 471 -21.17 5.23 31.66
C TRP A 471 -22.69 5.24 31.42
N GLY A 472 -23.30 4.06 31.36
CA GLY A 472 -24.72 3.91 31.05
C GLY A 472 -25.08 4.31 29.61
N ARG A 473 -25.84 5.39 29.44
CA ARG A 473 -26.20 5.99 28.14
C ARG A 473 -25.18 6.99 27.62
N LEU A 474 -24.22 7.40 28.45
CA LEU A 474 -23.19 8.36 28.11
C LEU A 474 -21.97 7.62 27.53
N GLY A 475 -21.62 7.91 26.29
CA GLY A 475 -20.30 7.64 25.73
C GLY A 475 -19.45 8.90 25.82
N LEU A 476 -18.20 8.76 26.22
CA LEU A 476 -17.23 9.85 26.21
C LEU A 476 -15.94 9.34 25.55
N GLN A 477 -15.45 10.11 24.60
CA GLN A 477 -14.14 9.96 24.00
C GLN A 477 -13.36 11.25 24.20
N THR A 478 -12.10 11.14 24.56
CA THR A 478 -11.21 12.28 24.75
C THR A 478 -9.87 11.93 24.10
N SER A 479 -9.40 12.79 23.22
CA SER A 479 -8.16 12.57 22.47
C SER A 479 -7.29 13.80 22.61
N MET A 480 -6.05 13.63 23.05
CA MET A 480 -5.01 14.65 23.00
C MET A 480 -4.08 14.32 21.86
N PHE A 481 -3.64 15.30 21.10
CA PHE A 481 -2.73 15.07 19.99
C PHE A 481 -1.69 16.17 19.88
N TRP A 482 -0.55 15.81 19.32
CA TRP A 482 0.50 16.69 18.84
C TRP A 482 0.98 16.16 17.50
N ARG A 483 1.23 17.05 16.55
CA ARG A 483 1.77 16.75 15.24
C ARG A 483 2.70 17.86 14.80
N ASN A 484 3.72 17.48 14.07
CA ASN A 484 4.54 18.39 13.35
C ASN A 484 4.76 17.85 11.93
N ARG A 485 4.83 18.77 10.97
CA ARG A 485 5.10 18.46 9.58
C ARG A 485 6.04 19.53 9.05
N ASP A 486 7.24 19.09 8.73
CA ASP A 486 8.28 19.94 8.18
C ASP A 486 8.43 19.64 6.70
N VAL A 487 8.53 20.68 5.88
CA VAL A 487 8.78 20.53 4.46
C VAL A 487 9.96 21.40 4.04
N ALA A 488 11.05 20.76 3.65
CA ALA A 488 12.21 21.41 3.06
C ALA A 488 12.13 21.37 1.54
N TRP A 489 12.50 22.45 0.88
CA TRP A 489 12.52 22.59 -0.58
C TRP A 489 13.78 23.36 -1.00
N GLY A 490 14.39 22.93 -2.09
CA GLY A 490 15.47 23.67 -2.73
C GLY A 490 16.35 22.78 -3.59
N ASP A 491 17.36 23.37 -4.20
CA ASP A 491 18.39 22.63 -4.91
C ASP A 491 19.34 22.05 -3.87
N VAL A 492 19.61 20.74 -3.93
CA VAL A 492 20.57 20.11 -3.01
C VAL A 492 21.96 20.62 -3.40
N PRO A 493 22.62 21.48 -2.62
CA PRO A 493 23.99 21.84 -2.91
C PRO A 493 24.89 20.64 -2.60
N GLU A 494 26.03 20.54 -3.27
CA GLU A 494 27.09 19.60 -2.89
C GLU A 494 27.53 19.78 -1.41
N ASP A 495 27.24 20.94 -0.81
CA ASP A 495 27.66 21.34 0.54
C ASP A 495 26.60 21.11 1.67
N GLY A 496 25.40 20.57 1.38
CA GLY A 496 24.44 20.11 2.40
C GLY A 496 23.12 20.89 2.56
N ILE A 497 22.27 20.43 3.50
CA ILE A 497 20.83 20.79 3.67
C ILE A 497 20.60 22.26 4.13
N GLU A 498 21.62 22.97 4.61
CA GLU A 498 21.47 24.28 5.28
C GLU A 498 20.94 25.40 4.37
N SER A 499 20.91 25.21 3.05
CA SER A 499 20.34 26.18 2.09
C SER A 499 18.90 25.90 1.69
N LEU A 500 18.29 24.80 2.16
CA LEU A 500 16.90 24.49 1.80
C LEU A 500 15.95 25.43 2.55
N ARG A 501 14.95 25.95 1.84
CA ARG A 501 13.81 26.62 2.49
C ARG A 501 13.06 25.58 3.29
N MET A 502 12.83 25.84 4.57
CA MET A 502 12.12 24.95 5.47
C MET A 502 10.80 25.59 5.90
N LEU A 503 9.71 24.83 5.74
CA LEU A 503 8.37 25.16 6.22
C LEU A 503 8.01 24.17 7.32
N GLU A 504 8.18 24.58 8.56
CA GLU A 504 7.82 23.81 9.75
C GLU A 504 6.38 24.13 10.13
N THR A 505 5.55 23.11 10.32
CA THR A 505 4.15 23.30 10.73
C THR A 505 3.78 22.41 11.90
N GLY A 506 3.44 23.01 13.04
CA GLY A 506 3.05 22.27 14.25
C GLY A 506 1.56 22.41 14.55
N ARG A 507 0.93 21.35 15.06
CA ARG A 507 -0.45 21.34 15.57
C ARG A 507 -0.54 20.52 16.85
N GLU A 508 -1.20 21.05 17.86
CA GLU A 508 -1.46 20.31 19.10
C GLU A 508 -2.85 20.64 19.62
N GLY A 509 -3.50 19.69 20.29
CA GLY A 509 -4.86 19.92 20.70
C GLY A 509 -5.51 18.86 21.56
N LEU A 510 -6.76 19.13 21.87
CA LEU A 510 -7.67 18.32 22.67
C LEU A 510 -9.01 18.20 21.94
N ILE A 511 -9.49 16.98 21.75
CA ILE A 511 -10.82 16.66 21.24
C ILE A 511 -11.59 15.95 22.34
N VAL A 512 -12.77 16.44 22.67
CA VAL A 512 -13.73 15.83 23.59
C VAL A 512 -15.02 15.55 22.84
N ASP A 513 -15.45 14.29 22.82
CA ASP A 513 -16.67 13.85 22.15
C ASP A 513 -17.58 13.15 23.16
N VAL A 514 -18.78 13.68 23.30
CA VAL A 514 -19.79 13.21 24.25
C VAL A 514 -21.03 12.79 23.47
N ALA A 515 -21.42 11.53 23.60
CA ALA A 515 -22.58 10.97 22.91
C ALA A 515 -23.60 10.43 23.92
N LEU A 516 -24.88 10.74 23.69
CA LEU A 516 -26.01 10.20 24.45
C LEU A 516 -26.78 9.19 23.58
N PHE A 517 -26.87 7.95 24.07
CA PHE A 517 -27.54 6.85 23.39
C PHE A 517 -28.93 6.57 23.97
N GLY A 518 -29.86 6.06 23.14
CA GLY A 518 -31.20 5.64 23.56
C GLY A 518 -31.24 4.24 24.20
N ASP A 519 -32.33 3.93 24.92
CA ASP A 519 -32.49 2.70 25.71
C ASP A 519 -32.47 1.38 24.93
N SER A 520 -32.91 1.37 23.68
CA SER A 520 -33.15 0.15 22.90
C SER A 520 -31.97 -0.30 22.04
N TRP A 521 -30.82 0.36 22.15
CA TRP A 521 -29.70 0.27 21.21
C TRP A 521 -28.54 -0.65 21.69
N TRP A 522 -28.75 -1.39 22.76
CA TRP A 522 -27.72 -1.82 23.72
C TRP A 522 -26.78 -2.99 23.33
N ALA A 523 -26.91 -3.64 22.18
CA ALA A 523 -26.31 -4.98 22.00
C ALA A 523 -25.04 -5.12 21.14
N ALA A 524 -24.56 -4.12 20.37
CA ALA A 524 -23.46 -4.41 19.41
C ALA A 524 -22.49 -3.29 19.01
N SER A 525 -22.69 -2.04 19.40
CA SER A 525 -21.84 -0.91 18.97
C SER A 525 -20.79 -0.57 20.02
N ARG A 526 -19.53 -0.90 19.73
CA ARG A 526 -18.42 -0.07 20.24
C ARG A 526 -18.64 1.33 19.64
N MET A 527 -18.31 2.40 20.38
CA MET A 527 -18.03 3.67 19.69
C MET A 527 -17.00 3.33 18.60
N GLU A 528 -17.17 3.90 17.41
CA GLU A 528 -16.18 3.74 16.33
C GLU A 528 -14.80 3.91 16.95
N GLY A 529 -13.87 3.02 16.59
CA GLY A 529 -12.57 2.89 17.28
C GLY A 529 -11.84 4.23 17.41
N PRO A 530 -10.82 4.32 18.27
CA PRO A 530 -10.08 5.57 18.45
C PRO A 530 -9.67 6.08 17.07
N VAL A 531 -10.02 7.34 16.82
CA VAL A 531 -9.64 8.09 15.62
C VAL A 531 -8.17 7.78 15.36
N ALA A 532 -7.89 7.01 14.32
CA ALA A 532 -6.52 6.95 13.83
C ALA A 532 -6.13 8.38 13.46
N PRO A 533 -4.89 8.80 13.71
CA PRO A 533 -4.45 10.15 13.35
C PRO A 533 -4.81 10.56 11.90
N GLY A 534 -4.98 9.64 10.96
CA GLY A 534 -5.50 9.93 9.61
C GLY A 534 -7.02 10.14 9.46
N ASP A 535 -7.88 9.47 10.23
CA ASP A 535 -9.24 9.14 9.76
C ASP A 535 -10.38 10.10 10.17
N SER A 536 -10.19 11.06 11.10
CA SER A 536 -11.31 11.93 11.55
C SER A 536 -11.17 13.43 11.31
N LEU A 537 -10.17 13.83 10.53
CA LEU A 537 -9.89 15.22 10.17
C LEU A 537 -10.07 15.52 8.68
N GLU A 538 -10.80 14.70 7.92
CA GLU A 538 -11.11 14.96 6.50
C GLU A 538 -11.90 16.27 6.23
N SER A 539 -12.30 17.04 7.26
CA SER A 539 -12.82 18.41 7.05
C SER A 539 -11.81 19.54 7.24
N VAL A 540 -10.58 19.26 7.71
CA VAL A 540 -9.42 20.18 7.67
C VAL A 540 -8.15 19.32 7.59
N SER A 541 -7.90 18.70 6.45
CA SER A 541 -6.66 17.94 6.21
C SER A 541 -5.47 18.90 6.02
N PRO A 542 -4.32 18.69 6.71
CA PRO A 542 -3.02 19.29 6.36
C PRO A 542 -2.34 18.67 5.13
N ASP A 543 -3.01 17.81 4.35
CA ASP A 543 -2.41 17.04 3.25
C ASP A 543 -2.14 17.84 1.96
N SER A 544 -2.40 19.14 1.95
CA SER A 544 -2.26 19.95 0.72
C SER A 544 -0.82 20.20 0.24
N LEU A 545 0.21 19.86 1.01
CA LEU A 545 1.62 20.06 0.61
C LEU A 545 2.39 18.77 0.26
N ALA A 546 1.93 17.59 0.69
CA ALA A 546 2.70 16.34 0.57
C ALA A 546 2.04 15.22 -0.28
N SER A 547 0.72 15.26 -0.48
CA SER A 547 -0.05 14.22 -1.21
C SER A 547 -0.59 14.65 -2.58
N VAL A 548 -0.05 15.71 -3.18
CA VAL A 548 -0.18 15.90 -4.63
C VAL A 548 0.87 15.02 -5.33
N SER A 549 0.61 13.71 -5.37
CA SER A 549 0.99 12.95 -6.57
C SER A 549 0.02 13.41 -7.67
N PRO A 550 0.45 13.61 -8.92
CA PRO A 550 -0.45 13.78 -10.06
C PRO A 550 -1.57 12.71 -10.12
N ASP A 551 -1.38 11.54 -9.49
CA ASP A 551 -2.37 10.46 -9.47
C ASP A 551 -3.53 10.65 -8.48
N SER A 552 -3.49 11.65 -7.59
CA SER A 552 -4.58 11.87 -6.61
C SER A 552 -5.81 12.62 -7.15
N LEU A 553 -5.85 12.90 -8.47
CA LEU A 553 -7.03 13.42 -9.17
C LEU A 553 -8.23 12.43 -9.24
N ALA A 554 -8.15 11.28 -8.57
CA ALA A 554 -9.28 10.40 -8.32
C ALA A 554 -10.01 10.66 -6.97
N ALA A 555 -9.53 11.60 -6.14
CA ALA A 555 -10.23 11.99 -4.91
C ALA A 555 -11.38 12.96 -5.21
N VAL A 556 -12.61 12.41 -5.20
CA VAL A 556 -13.89 13.13 -5.17
C VAL A 556 -13.92 14.04 -3.92
N PRO A 557 -14.42 15.30 -4.00
CA PRO A 557 -14.62 16.09 -2.79
C PRO A 557 -15.64 15.40 -1.88
N ALA A 558 -15.20 15.11 -0.66
CA ALA A 558 -15.96 14.45 0.39
C ALA A 558 -17.34 15.08 0.54
N GLY A 559 -18.37 14.27 0.30
CA GLY A 559 -19.76 14.73 0.25
C GLY A 559 -20.76 13.71 -0.25
N THR A 560 -20.42 12.42 -0.29
CA THR A 560 -21.39 11.33 -0.29
C THR A 560 -20.82 10.21 0.58
N ALA A 561 -21.52 9.88 1.66
CA ALA A 561 -21.35 8.59 2.31
C ALA A 561 -21.76 7.50 1.31
N ALA A 562 -20.80 7.06 0.50
CA ALA A 562 -20.76 5.80 -0.21
C ALA A 562 -19.36 5.26 0.07
N ALA A 563 -19.27 4.59 1.23
CA ALA A 563 -18.08 3.95 1.76
C ALA A 563 -17.26 3.20 0.69
N ASP A 564 -15.96 3.10 0.97
CA ASP A 564 -15.03 2.15 0.36
C ASP A 564 -15.70 0.83 -0.04
N SER A 565 -16.03 0.72 -1.33
CA SER A 565 -16.57 -0.51 -1.91
C SER A 565 -15.48 -1.46 -2.41
N ASN A 566 -14.20 -1.10 -2.30
CA ASN A 566 -13.10 -2.05 -2.44
C ASN A 566 -12.82 -2.82 -1.12
N ALA A 567 -13.23 -2.29 0.04
CA ALA A 567 -13.13 -2.97 1.33
C ALA A 567 -14.36 -3.83 1.69
N SER A 568 -15.51 -3.62 1.04
CA SER A 568 -16.75 -4.39 1.29
C SER A 568 -16.96 -5.61 0.36
N LEU A 569 -16.03 -5.94 -0.53
CA LEU A 569 -16.06 -7.22 -1.28
C LEU A 569 -15.63 -8.44 -0.42
N ALA A 570 -15.29 -8.22 0.86
CA ALA A 570 -15.06 -9.25 1.87
C ALA A 570 -16.37 -9.72 2.54
N GLY A 571 -17.42 -9.92 1.75
CA GLY A 571 -18.56 -10.72 2.19
C GLY A 571 -18.09 -12.16 2.41
N SER A 572 -18.30 -12.68 3.62
CA SER A 572 -18.26 -14.13 3.91
C SER A 572 -19.08 -14.90 2.86
N PRO A 573 -18.76 -16.18 2.57
CA PRO A 573 -19.45 -16.97 1.56
C PRO A 573 -20.97 -16.91 1.78
N PRO A 574 -21.79 -17.06 0.71
CA PRO A 574 -23.24 -17.08 0.85
C PRO A 574 -23.63 -18.30 1.68
N ALA A 575 -23.77 -18.10 3.00
CA ALA A 575 -24.53 -19.00 3.84
C ALA A 575 -25.90 -19.15 3.17
N GLY A 576 -26.22 -20.40 2.81
CA GLY A 576 -27.21 -20.73 1.79
C GLY A 576 -28.47 -19.88 1.87
N GLU A 577 -28.95 -19.44 0.69
CA GLU A 577 -30.14 -18.66 0.31
C GLU A 577 -31.15 -18.25 1.43
N LYS A 578 -31.42 -19.12 2.40
CA LYS A 578 -32.14 -18.84 3.65
C LYS A 578 -31.49 -17.78 4.55
N GLU A 579 -30.17 -17.68 4.67
CA GLU A 579 -29.52 -16.70 5.57
C GLU A 579 -29.46 -15.30 4.94
N GLU A 580 -29.29 -15.22 3.61
CA GLU A 580 -29.42 -13.97 2.86
C GLU A 580 -30.88 -13.49 2.78
N LEU A 581 -31.84 -14.40 2.59
CA LEU A 581 -33.27 -14.09 2.75
C LEU A 581 -33.58 -13.66 4.19
N ALA A 582 -32.94 -14.22 5.21
CA ALA A 582 -33.10 -13.79 6.60
C ALA A 582 -32.42 -12.44 6.89
N ARG A 583 -31.31 -12.09 6.23
CA ARG A 583 -30.68 -10.75 6.33
C ARG A 583 -31.46 -9.69 5.55
N LYS A 584 -31.99 -10.02 4.37
CA LYS A 584 -32.90 -9.15 3.61
C LYS A 584 -34.29 -9.04 4.28
N ALA A 585 -34.69 -10.03 5.06
CA ALA A 585 -35.91 -10.00 5.88
C ALA A 585 -35.69 -9.44 7.29
N ALA A 586 -34.44 -9.26 7.74
CA ALA A 586 -34.16 -8.54 8.97
C ALA A 586 -34.44 -7.05 8.71
N PRO A 587 -35.34 -6.41 9.48
CA PRO A 587 -35.64 -5.00 9.28
C PRO A 587 -34.33 -4.20 9.33
N ASP A 588 -34.12 -3.33 8.34
CA ASP A 588 -32.95 -2.44 8.24
C ASP A 588 -32.60 -1.94 9.63
N ARG A 589 -31.41 -2.32 10.12
CA ARG A 589 -30.97 -1.89 11.44
C ARG A 589 -30.95 -0.36 11.41
N PRO A 590 -31.82 0.32 12.16
CA PRO A 590 -31.93 1.77 12.07
C PRO A 590 -30.56 2.42 12.25
N SER A 591 -30.21 3.37 11.38
CA SER A 591 -28.94 4.10 11.41
C SER A 591 -28.51 4.48 12.84
N ARG A 592 -27.30 4.01 13.21
CA ARG A 592 -26.76 3.86 14.58
C ARG A 592 -26.36 5.17 15.30
N LEU A 593 -26.87 6.30 14.86
CA LEU A 593 -26.41 7.61 15.34
C LEU A 593 -26.96 7.91 16.75
N PRO A 594 -26.16 8.54 17.64
CA PRO A 594 -26.62 8.96 18.95
C PRO A 594 -27.78 9.96 18.84
N LEU A 595 -28.64 10.01 19.87
CA LEU A 595 -29.75 10.97 19.96
C LEU A 595 -29.22 12.40 20.02
N THR A 596 -28.11 12.58 20.73
CA THR A 596 -27.40 13.84 20.87
C THR A 596 -25.91 13.58 20.95
N ARG A 597 -25.12 14.37 20.24
CA ARG A 597 -23.65 14.36 20.26
C ARG A 597 -23.15 15.78 20.48
N LEU A 598 -22.18 15.95 21.36
CA LEU A 598 -21.44 17.19 21.58
C LEU A 598 -19.96 16.89 21.32
N ARG A 599 -19.35 17.59 20.36
CA ARG A 599 -17.93 17.50 20.07
C ARG A 599 -17.28 18.85 20.31
N ILE A 600 -16.22 18.88 21.09
CA ILE A 600 -15.42 20.06 21.37
C ILE A 600 -14.00 19.75 20.89
N SER A 601 -13.37 20.68 20.20
CA SER A 601 -12.00 20.61 19.71
C SER A 601 -11.30 21.91 20.08
N LEU A 602 -10.11 21.81 20.64
CA LEU A 602 -9.23 22.94 20.92
C LEU A 602 -7.88 22.61 20.27
N GLU A 603 -7.35 23.51 19.45
CA GLU A 603 -6.10 23.26 18.71
C GLU A 603 -5.26 24.54 18.68
N ASN A 604 -3.99 24.41 19.03
CA ASN A 604 -2.96 25.40 18.72
C ASN A 604 -2.26 24.97 17.43
N TRP A 605 -1.91 25.93 16.59
CA TRP A 605 -1.09 25.69 15.41
C TRP A 605 0.07 26.68 15.35
N THR A 606 1.15 26.26 14.72
CA THR A 606 2.36 27.04 14.46
C THR A 606 2.80 26.81 13.03
N VAL A 607 3.31 27.85 12.38
CA VAL A 607 3.97 27.80 11.07
C VAL A 607 5.23 28.63 11.18
N ASN A 608 6.36 28.03 10.84
CA ASN A 608 7.64 28.70 10.72
C ASN A 608 8.20 28.42 9.33
N ASP A 609 8.19 29.44 8.49
CA ASP A 609 8.74 29.43 7.15
C ASP A 609 10.08 30.17 7.23
N THR A 610 11.19 29.49 6.99
CA THR A 610 12.52 30.13 6.99
C THR A 610 12.65 31.20 5.91
N GLY A 611 11.65 31.34 5.05
CA GLY A 611 11.70 32.19 3.89
C GLY A 611 12.53 31.51 2.82
N ALA A 612 12.36 31.99 1.60
CA ALA A 612 13.20 31.54 0.51
C ALA A 612 14.41 32.46 0.40
N ASP A 613 15.49 32.00 -0.22
CA ASP A 613 16.58 32.90 -0.58
C ASP A 613 15.99 34.14 -1.30
N THR A 614 16.56 35.31 -1.05
CA THR A 614 16.18 36.58 -1.66
C THR A 614 15.96 36.50 -3.17
N ALA A 615 16.68 35.61 -3.87
CA ALA A 615 16.46 35.26 -5.27
C ALA A 615 15.12 34.55 -5.54
N TRP A 616 14.73 33.59 -4.69
CA TRP A 616 13.47 32.84 -4.76
C TRP A 616 12.26 33.64 -4.27
N ALA A 617 12.40 34.72 -3.52
CA ALA A 617 11.21 35.49 -3.11
C ALA A 617 11.08 36.85 -3.79
N ALA A 618 11.97 37.20 -4.73
CA ALA A 618 12.05 38.56 -5.30
C ALA A 618 12.04 39.66 -4.20
N GLY A 619 12.64 39.37 -3.04
CA GLY A 619 12.66 40.25 -1.86
C GLY A 619 11.45 40.18 -0.91
N LEU A 620 10.49 39.27 -1.12
CA LEU A 620 9.23 39.20 -0.34
C LEU A 620 9.20 38.13 0.75
N GLY A 621 10.22 37.29 0.84
CA GLY A 621 10.19 36.02 1.57
C GLY A 621 11.31 35.89 2.58
N GLY A 622 11.49 36.91 3.43
CA GLY A 622 12.25 36.70 4.67
C GLY A 622 11.52 35.71 5.59
N PRO A 623 12.21 35.15 6.61
CA PRO A 623 11.60 34.24 7.56
C PRO A 623 10.27 34.78 8.12
N GLN A 624 9.23 33.96 8.06
CA GLN A 624 7.91 34.25 8.62
C GLN A 624 7.59 33.21 9.69
N ALA A 625 7.12 33.67 10.85
CA ALA A 625 6.60 32.79 11.87
C ALA A 625 5.22 33.28 12.29
N ALA A 626 4.31 32.34 12.47
CA ALA A 626 2.99 32.61 12.98
C ALA A 626 2.48 31.44 13.81
N ASP A 627 1.70 31.79 14.81
CA ASP A 627 0.91 30.87 15.59
C ASP A 627 -0.55 31.32 15.59
N GLY A 628 -1.40 30.41 16.04
CA GLY A 628 -2.80 30.71 16.31
C GLY A 628 -3.48 29.63 17.10
N GLN A 629 -4.69 29.96 17.56
CA GLN A 629 -5.54 29.05 18.31
C GLN A 629 -6.87 28.91 17.60
N THR A 630 -7.40 27.69 17.59
CA THR A 630 -8.72 27.39 17.07
C THR A 630 -9.50 26.58 18.08
N ALA A 631 -10.81 26.84 18.16
CA ALA A 631 -11.71 26.04 18.96
C ALA A 631 -12.95 25.73 18.12
N ARG A 632 -13.40 24.48 18.10
CA ARG A 632 -14.63 24.06 17.42
C ARG A 632 -15.55 23.42 18.43
N VAL A 633 -16.80 23.86 18.48
CA VAL A 633 -17.85 23.26 19.31
C VAL A 633 -18.99 22.86 18.39
N GLY A 634 -19.24 21.58 18.23
CA GLY A 634 -20.31 21.01 17.42
C GLY A 634 -21.34 20.28 18.28
N PHE A 635 -22.61 20.52 18.00
CA PHE A 635 -23.74 19.86 18.64
C PHE A 635 -24.63 19.27 17.57
N THR A 636 -24.88 17.96 17.63
CA THR A 636 -25.78 17.25 16.72
C THR A 636 -26.93 16.66 17.52
N THR A 637 -28.16 16.84 17.04
CA THR A 637 -29.37 16.24 17.61
C THR A 637 -30.27 15.70 16.51
N GLY A 638 -31.10 14.70 16.84
CA GLY A 638 -32.06 14.15 15.89
C GLY A 638 -33.30 13.58 16.53
N VAL A 639 -34.42 13.70 15.81
CA VAL A 639 -35.71 13.13 16.19
C VAL A 639 -36.29 12.32 15.03
N ARG A 640 -37.03 11.26 15.36
CA ARG A 640 -37.81 10.50 14.37
C ARG A 640 -39.28 10.86 14.51
N LEU A 641 -39.89 11.26 13.39
CA LEU A 641 -41.30 11.64 13.29
C LEU A 641 -41.93 10.88 12.13
N ALA A 642 -42.88 9.99 12.40
CA ALA A 642 -43.64 9.24 11.39
C ALA A 642 -42.75 8.52 10.33
N GLY A 643 -41.63 7.93 10.75
CA GLY A 643 -40.69 7.23 9.86
C GLY A 643 -39.71 8.15 9.11
N ALA A 644 -39.90 9.47 9.17
CA ALA A 644 -38.88 10.43 8.78
C ALA A 644 -37.95 10.73 9.97
N ARG A 645 -36.73 11.16 9.66
CA ARG A 645 -35.69 11.55 10.59
C ARG A 645 -35.31 13.00 10.31
N ALA A 646 -35.53 13.87 11.29
CA ALA A 646 -35.04 15.23 11.28
C ALA A 646 -33.75 15.29 12.11
N THR A 647 -32.67 15.83 11.55
CA THR A 647 -31.41 16.08 12.25
C THR A 647 -31.08 17.56 12.16
N ALA A 648 -30.61 18.12 13.26
CA ALA A 648 -30.06 19.45 13.31
C ALA A 648 -28.65 19.38 13.91
N GLU A 649 -27.75 20.13 13.32
CA GLU A 649 -26.38 20.30 13.77
C GLU A 649 -26.11 21.80 13.85
N ALA A 650 -25.52 22.22 14.96
CA ALA A 650 -25.03 23.57 15.16
C ALA A 650 -23.58 23.44 15.61
N ALA A 651 -22.68 24.08 14.89
CA ALA A 651 -21.28 24.18 15.25
C ALA A 651 -20.87 25.64 15.35
N GLY A 652 -19.79 25.89 16.06
CA GLY A 652 -19.10 27.17 16.06
C GLY A 652 -17.61 26.91 15.90
N ASP A 653 -16.97 27.66 15.02
CA ASP A 653 -15.54 27.65 14.83
C ASP A 653 -14.98 28.99 15.31
N TRP A 654 -14.27 28.99 16.42
CA TRP A 654 -13.50 30.12 16.91
C TRP A 654 -12.07 30.06 16.40
N THR A 655 -11.53 31.21 16.02
CA THR A 655 -10.08 31.42 15.95
C THR A 655 -9.73 32.67 16.74
N ASP A 656 -8.52 32.72 17.27
CA ASP A 656 -7.98 33.91 17.94
C ASP A 656 -7.96 35.15 17.03
N ARG A 657 -7.81 34.95 15.72
CA ARG A 657 -7.82 36.03 14.72
C ARG A 657 -9.21 36.50 14.30
N LEU A 658 -10.15 35.57 14.08
CA LEU A 658 -11.44 35.88 13.43
C LEU A 658 -12.65 35.72 14.35
N GLY A 659 -12.45 35.28 15.60
CA GLY A 659 -13.54 35.03 16.55
C GLY A 659 -14.41 33.82 16.15
N TRP A 660 -15.59 33.74 16.79
CA TRP A 660 -16.57 32.66 16.60
C TRP A 660 -17.32 32.83 15.29
N ASP A 661 -17.42 31.73 14.55
CA ASP A 661 -18.20 31.64 13.32
C ASP A 661 -19.17 30.46 13.41
N PRO A 662 -20.49 30.72 13.42
CA PRO A 662 -21.45 29.66 13.55
C PRO A 662 -21.69 28.93 12.22
N ALA A 663 -21.70 27.61 12.28
CA ALA A 663 -22.16 26.74 11.20
C ALA A 663 -23.43 26.00 11.63
N TYR A 664 -24.36 25.83 10.70
CA TYR A 664 -25.63 25.18 10.94
C TYR A 664 -25.92 24.18 9.82
N ARG A 665 -26.52 23.06 10.19
CA ARG A 665 -27.04 22.08 9.25
C ARG A 665 -28.36 21.55 9.73
N ALA A 666 -29.35 21.54 8.85
CA ALA A 666 -30.62 20.89 9.08
C ALA A 666 -30.85 19.89 7.95
N ALA A 667 -31.25 18.67 8.29
CA ALA A 667 -31.60 17.67 7.30
C ALA A 667 -32.87 16.93 7.71
N LEU A 668 -33.73 16.68 6.73
CA LEU A 668 -34.89 15.83 6.85
C LEU A 668 -34.70 14.64 5.90
N SER A 669 -34.74 13.43 6.42
CA SER A 669 -34.50 12.21 5.67
C SER A 669 -35.58 11.17 5.93
N HIS A 670 -35.83 10.30 4.96
CA HIS A 670 -36.63 9.10 5.13
C HIS A 670 -35.80 7.91 4.65
N ASP A 671 -35.56 6.98 5.57
CA ASP A 671 -34.64 5.86 5.41
C ASP A 671 -35.43 4.55 5.39
N SER A 672 -36.47 4.47 4.55
CA SER A 672 -37.11 3.20 4.23
C SER A 672 -36.35 2.55 3.07
N SER A 673 -36.26 1.22 3.09
CA SER A 673 -35.36 0.39 2.28
C SER A 673 -35.38 0.62 0.77
N ARG A 674 -36.37 1.35 0.23
CA ARG A 674 -36.40 2.24 -0.95
C ARG A 674 -37.88 2.48 -1.29
N PRO A 675 -38.36 3.73 -1.47
CA PRO A 675 -37.58 4.93 -1.72
C PRO A 675 -37.01 5.57 -0.45
N SER A 676 -35.74 5.97 -0.52
CA SER A 676 -35.12 6.85 0.46
C SER A 676 -34.93 8.24 -0.09
N TRP A 677 -35.02 9.24 0.77
CA TRP A 677 -34.76 10.63 0.38
C TRP A 677 -34.16 11.41 1.53
N THR A 678 -33.48 12.50 1.20
CA THR A 678 -32.93 13.47 2.15
C THR A 678 -33.02 14.85 1.53
N VAL A 679 -33.48 15.84 2.29
CA VAL A 679 -33.39 17.26 1.95
C VAL A 679 -32.58 17.91 3.05
N PHE A 680 -31.62 18.75 2.70
CA PHE A 680 -30.72 19.37 3.65
C PHE A 680 -30.45 20.83 3.30
N TRP A 681 -30.22 21.61 4.34
CA TRP A 681 -29.73 22.98 4.28
C TRP A 681 -28.51 23.08 5.21
N GLU A 682 -27.48 23.74 4.73
CA GLU A 682 -26.20 23.92 5.40
C GLU A 682 -25.78 25.39 5.25
N GLN A 683 -25.33 26.00 6.33
CA GLN A 683 -24.68 27.30 6.36
C GLN A 683 -23.40 27.15 7.17
N GLY A 684 -22.31 27.71 6.67
CA GLY A 684 -21.03 27.66 7.37
C GLY A 684 -19.97 28.38 6.55
N GLY A 685 -18.74 27.90 6.64
CA GLY A 685 -17.62 28.58 6.06
C GLY A 685 -16.32 27.85 6.33
N ARG A 686 -15.21 28.44 5.88
CA ARG A 686 -13.87 28.05 6.34
C ARG A 686 -13.10 29.28 6.79
N ALA A 687 -12.28 29.10 7.83
CA ALA A 687 -11.22 30.04 8.12
C ALA A 687 -10.14 29.99 7.03
N PRO A 688 -9.39 31.08 6.83
CA PRO A 688 -8.17 31.05 6.03
C PRO A 688 -7.22 29.97 6.53
N ARG A 689 -6.53 29.31 5.61
CA ARG A 689 -5.49 28.34 5.93
C ARG A 689 -4.23 29.09 6.34
N SER A 690 -3.37 28.44 7.13
CA SER A 690 -2.14 29.08 7.60
C SER A 690 -1.20 29.46 6.45
N ASP A 691 -1.13 28.66 5.39
CA ASP A 691 -0.37 28.98 4.17
C ASP A 691 -0.93 30.21 3.44
N GLU A 692 -2.25 30.39 3.41
CA GLU A 692 -2.89 31.58 2.84
C GLU A 692 -2.59 32.85 3.64
N LEU A 693 -2.35 32.70 4.95
CA LEU A 693 -2.10 33.80 5.87
C LEU A 693 -0.64 34.24 5.92
N VAL A 694 0.32 33.32 5.76
CA VAL A 694 1.74 33.62 6.07
C VAL A 694 2.79 33.09 5.10
N THR A 695 2.46 32.16 4.21
CA THR A 695 3.44 31.48 3.37
C THR A 695 3.39 32.00 1.93
N VAL A 696 4.56 32.37 1.38
CA VAL A 696 4.69 32.67 -0.06
C VAL A 696 4.78 31.36 -0.83
N LEU A 697 3.92 31.15 -1.83
CA LEU A 697 3.96 29.96 -2.68
C LEU A 697 4.38 30.33 -4.11
N ARG A 698 5.15 29.45 -4.76
CA ARG A 698 5.45 29.52 -6.19
C ARG A 698 4.87 28.31 -6.90
N ARG A 699 4.35 28.51 -8.10
CA ARG A 699 3.85 27.44 -8.96
C ARG A 699 4.20 27.74 -10.41
N ASP A 700 4.80 26.78 -11.10
CA ASP A 700 4.87 26.85 -12.55
C ASP A 700 3.54 26.40 -13.16
N VAL A 701 2.87 27.31 -13.87
CA VAL A 701 1.67 27.03 -14.65
C VAL A 701 1.95 27.32 -16.12
N ALA A 702 2.20 26.26 -16.88
CA ALA A 702 2.46 26.32 -18.32
C ALA A 702 3.69 27.17 -18.72
N GLY A 703 4.76 27.11 -17.93
CA GLY A 703 5.99 27.89 -18.13
C GLY A 703 5.89 29.32 -17.59
N ARG A 704 4.86 29.63 -16.81
CA ARG A 704 4.69 30.90 -16.10
C ARG A 704 4.81 30.65 -14.60
N GLU A 705 5.78 31.29 -13.98
CA GLU A 705 5.96 31.23 -12.53
C GLU A 705 4.95 32.15 -11.83
N LEU A 706 3.93 31.56 -11.21
CA LEU A 706 2.97 32.28 -10.39
C LEU A 706 3.48 32.40 -8.96
N VAL A 707 3.53 33.63 -8.44
CA VAL A 707 3.85 33.94 -7.04
C VAL A 707 2.54 34.26 -6.30
N LEU A 708 2.24 33.47 -5.26
CA LEU A 708 1.08 33.63 -4.40
C LEU A 708 1.55 34.15 -3.04
N GLU A 709 1.26 35.41 -2.79
CA GLU A 709 1.60 36.10 -1.56
C GLU A 709 0.57 35.84 -0.46
N PRO A 710 1.02 35.70 0.79
CA PRO A 710 0.13 35.58 1.93
C PRO A 710 -0.66 36.87 2.17
N ASN A 711 -1.80 36.74 2.83
CA ASN A 711 -2.58 37.88 3.29
C ASN A 711 -3.06 37.66 4.73
N GLY A 712 -2.50 38.41 5.67
CA GLY A 712 -2.86 38.34 7.09
C GLY A 712 -4.26 38.88 7.39
N ASP A 713 -4.87 39.64 6.48
CA ASP A 713 -6.17 40.29 6.64
C ASP A 713 -7.34 39.45 6.08
N LEU A 714 -7.09 38.17 5.74
CA LEU A 714 -8.14 37.31 5.20
C LEU A 714 -9.27 37.12 6.20
N ALA A 715 -10.49 37.37 5.74
CA ALA A 715 -11.73 37.01 6.40
C ALA A 715 -12.10 35.55 6.15
N ARG A 716 -13.15 35.09 6.82
CA ARG A 716 -13.72 33.76 6.58
C ARG A 716 -14.49 33.72 5.27
N GLU A 717 -14.47 32.56 4.64
CA GLU A 717 -15.40 32.25 3.57
C GLU A 717 -16.77 31.92 4.14
N ASN A 718 -17.84 32.32 3.45
CA ASN A 718 -19.21 32.03 3.85
C ASN A 718 -19.88 31.17 2.79
N THR A 719 -20.36 30.00 3.18
CA THR A 719 -21.03 29.05 2.30
C THR A 719 -22.45 28.78 2.77
N THR A 720 -23.40 28.84 1.84
CA THR A 720 -24.78 28.35 2.05
C THR A 720 -25.08 27.30 1.01
N ARG A 721 -25.52 26.11 1.44
CA ARG A 721 -25.84 25.00 0.56
C ARG A 721 -27.24 24.49 0.84
N LEU A 722 -28.00 24.25 -0.23
CA LEU A 722 -29.30 23.61 -0.20
C LEU A 722 -29.25 22.41 -1.14
N GLY A 723 -29.66 21.24 -0.67
CA GLY A 723 -29.64 20.05 -1.51
C GLY A 723 -30.71 19.02 -1.17
N ALA A 724 -30.87 18.09 -2.09
CA ALA A 724 -31.77 16.96 -1.97
C ALA A 724 -31.17 15.73 -2.64
N ARG A 725 -31.35 14.58 -2.00
CA ARG A 725 -31.00 13.26 -2.51
C ARG A 725 -32.24 12.40 -2.52
N VAL A 726 -32.47 11.68 -3.61
CA VAL A 726 -33.55 10.69 -3.74
C VAL A 726 -32.94 9.41 -4.30
N ALA A 727 -33.27 8.27 -3.70
CA ALA A 727 -32.89 6.96 -4.20
C ALA A 727 -34.09 6.01 -4.17
N LEU A 728 -34.32 5.27 -5.25
CA LEU A 728 -35.42 4.33 -5.38
C LEU A 728 -35.01 3.11 -6.20
N SER A 729 -35.64 1.97 -5.96
CA SER A 729 -35.50 0.79 -6.81
C SER A 729 -36.81 0.53 -7.53
N LEU A 730 -36.79 0.50 -8.86
CA LEU A 730 -37.94 0.21 -9.69
C LEU A 730 -37.60 -0.95 -10.63
N MET A 731 -38.30 -2.08 -10.48
CA MET A 731 -38.10 -3.27 -11.33
C MET A 731 -36.65 -3.80 -11.33
N GLY A 732 -35.97 -3.72 -10.17
CA GLY A 732 -34.57 -4.14 -10.02
C GLY A 732 -33.55 -3.16 -10.60
N ILE A 733 -34.01 -1.96 -10.98
CA ILE A 733 -33.16 -0.84 -11.39
C ILE A 733 -33.08 0.14 -10.22
N ASP A 734 -31.88 0.40 -9.76
CA ASP A 734 -31.59 1.34 -8.70
C ASP A 734 -31.30 2.71 -9.32
N LEU A 735 -32.15 3.68 -9.02
CA LEU A 735 -32.00 5.06 -9.44
C LEU A 735 -31.63 5.90 -8.23
N ALA A 736 -30.64 6.77 -8.34
CA ALA A 736 -30.39 7.80 -7.36
C ALA A 736 -30.07 9.14 -8.03
N VAL A 737 -30.60 10.22 -7.47
CA VAL A 737 -30.35 11.60 -7.89
C VAL A 737 -29.95 12.41 -6.66
N ASP A 738 -28.84 13.13 -6.76
CA ASP A 738 -28.34 14.07 -5.75
C ASP A 738 -28.20 15.43 -6.40
N ALA A 739 -28.92 16.43 -5.90
CA ALA A 739 -28.90 17.79 -6.42
C ALA A 739 -28.59 18.76 -5.30
N ALA A 740 -27.69 19.73 -5.53
CA ALA A 740 -27.38 20.77 -4.57
C ALA A 740 -27.08 22.09 -5.28
N ARG A 741 -27.49 23.20 -4.65
CA ARG A 741 -27.04 24.55 -4.96
C ARG A 741 -26.22 25.08 -3.79
N THR A 742 -25.05 25.62 -4.09
CA THR A 742 -24.14 26.20 -3.11
C THR A 742 -23.85 27.64 -3.50
N SER A 743 -24.00 28.57 -2.58
CA SER A 743 -23.57 29.95 -2.71
C SER A 743 -22.37 30.18 -1.81
N LEU A 744 -21.28 30.70 -2.37
CA LEU A 744 -20.07 31.09 -1.69
C LEU A 744 -19.95 32.62 -1.77
N SER A 745 -19.82 33.27 -0.62
CA SER A 745 -19.45 34.69 -0.51
C SER A 745 -18.17 34.84 0.29
N ASP A 746 -17.41 35.89 0.00
CA ASP A 746 -16.09 36.15 0.60
C ASP A 746 -15.14 34.95 0.50
N GLY A 747 -15.28 34.19 -0.60
CA GLY A 747 -14.37 33.12 -0.93
C GLY A 747 -12.95 33.64 -1.06
N ILE A 748 -11.99 32.90 -0.54
CA ILE A 748 -10.57 33.22 -0.62
C ILE A 748 -10.09 32.71 -1.98
N THR A 749 -9.57 33.62 -2.79
CA THR A 749 -8.98 33.30 -4.09
C THR A 749 -7.69 34.10 -4.28
N TRP A 750 -6.90 33.73 -5.27
CA TRP A 750 -5.75 34.50 -5.68
C TRP A 750 -6.17 35.68 -6.55
N VAL A 751 -5.65 36.86 -6.25
CA VAL A 751 -5.87 38.08 -7.03
C VAL A 751 -4.53 38.62 -7.49
N ALA A 752 -4.36 38.74 -8.81
CA ALA A 752 -3.17 39.32 -9.42
C ALA A 752 -2.89 40.73 -8.90
N ALA A 753 -1.64 41.04 -8.66
CA ALA A 753 -1.16 42.38 -8.37
C ALA A 753 -1.38 43.27 -9.59
N ALA A 754 -1.72 44.54 -9.36
CA ALA A 754 -2.03 45.48 -10.44
C ALA A 754 -0.85 45.73 -11.40
N ASP A 755 0.38 45.54 -10.91
CA ASP A 755 1.63 45.78 -11.61
C ASP A 755 2.32 44.51 -12.14
N ALA A 756 1.85 43.31 -11.78
CA ALA A 756 2.46 42.05 -12.21
C ALA A 756 1.41 40.93 -12.32
N ALA A 757 1.11 40.47 -13.54
CA ALA A 757 0.08 39.46 -13.79
C ALA A 757 0.43 38.05 -13.29
N ASP A 758 1.70 37.79 -13.01
CA ASP A 758 2.21 36.51 -12.49
C ASP A 758 2.45 36.55 -10.97
N ARG A 759 2.18 37.69 -10.33
CA ARG A 759 2.34 37.88 -8.90
C ARG A 759 1.00 38.34 -8.35
N GLY A 760 0.59 37.82 -7.22
CA GLY A 760 -0.67 38.21 -6.61
C GLY A 760 -0.77 37.69 -5.19
N ARG A 761 -1.84 38.06 -4.50
CA ARG A 761 -2.04 37.70 -3.10
C ARG A 761 -3.36 36.99 -2.91
N TRP A 762 -3.48 36.25 -1.82
CA TRP A 762 -4.78 35.75 -1.38
C TRP A 762 -5.71 36.90 -0.98
N ASP A 763 -6.98 36.82 -1.36
CA ASP A 763 -7.98 37.85 -1.07
C ASP A 763 -9.38 37.24 -0.99
N ASN A 764 -10.27 37.77 -0.13
CA ASN A 764 -11.69 37.37 -0.04
C ASN A 764 -12.53 37.96 -1.19
N ALA A 765 -11.99 37.93 -2.40
CA ALA A 765 -12.58 38.53 -3.58
C ALA A 765 -13.54 37.60 -4.32
N LEU A 766 -13.63 36.31 -3.96
CA LEU A 766 -14.48 35.36 -4.66
C LEU A 766 -15.93 35.44 -4.14
N ALA A 767 -16.87 35.43 -5.07
CA ALA A 767 -18.25 35.06 -4.81
C ALA A 767 -18.74 34.22 -5.99
N MET A 768 -19.34 33.06 -5.70
CA MET A 768 -19.80 32.14 -6.73
C MET A 768 -21.04 31.38 -6.29
N ASP A 769 -21.93 31.11 -7.24
CA ASP A 769 -23.01 30.18 -7.11
C ASP A 769 -22.69 28.93 -7.92
N THR A 770 -22.90 27.75 -7.34
CA THR A 770 -22.72 26.47 -8.02
C THR A 770 -24.00 25.67 -7.91
N SER A 771 -24.40 25.03 -9.01
CA SER A 771 -25.52 24.09 -9.04
C SER A 771 -24.98 22.76 -9.54
N ARG A 772 -25.17 21.68 -8.78
CA ARG A 772 -24.69 20.34 -9.12
C ARG A 772 -25.83 19.35 -9.09
N VAL A 773 -25.90 18.50 -10.09
CA VAL A 773 -26.80 17.34 -10.14
C VAL A 773 -25.97 16.11 -10.48
N THR A 774 -26.09 15.05 -9.68
CA THR A 774 -25.51 13.75 -9.97
C THR A 774 -26.63 12.73 -10.04
N ALA A 775 -26.81 12.12 -11.21
CA ALA A 775 -27.74 11.02 -11.41
C ALA A 775 -26.97 9.72 -11.57
N SER A 776 -27.47 8.65 -10.97
CA SER A 776 -26.92 7.31 -11.12
C SER A 776 -28.02 6.27 -11.34
N LEU A 777 -27.69 5.29 -12.18
CA LEU A 777 -28.54 4.21 -12.59
C LEU A 777 -27.75 2.91 -12.48
N GLY A 778 -28.21 2.01 -11.61
CA GLY A 778 -27.63 0.69 -11.41
C GLY A 778 -28.62 -0.41 -11.75
N ARG A 779 -28.15 -1.51 -12.35
CA ARG A 779 -28.92 -2.76 -12.40
C ARG A 779 -28.00 -3.92 -12.13
N GLU A 780 -28.48 -4.83 -11.30
CA GLU A 780 -27.84 -6.11 -11.05
C GLU A 780 -28.73 -7.23 -11.60
N GLY A 781 -28.11 -8.26 -12.18
CA GLY A 781 -28.85 -9.40 -12.72
C GLY A 781 -27.96 -10.58 -13.09
N ARG A 782 -28.59 -11.72 -13.34
CA ARG A 782 -27.88 -12.93 -13.79
C ARG A 782 -27.75 -12.92 -15.33
N PHE A 783 -26.52 -12.91 -15.84
CA PHE A 783 -26.19 -13.04 -17.25
C PHE A 783 -24.88 -13.83 -17.41
N LEU A 784 -24.98 -15.14 -17.65
CA LEU A 784 -23.83 -16.07 -17.71
C LEU A 784 -22.88 -15.92 -16.50
N GLY A 785 -23.44 -15.63 -15.31
CA GLY A 785 -22.75 -15.10 -14.14
C GLY A 785 -23.62 -14.02 -13.47
N TRP A 786 -23.07 -13.33 -12.47
CA TRP A 786 -23.67 -12.12 -11.90
C TRP A 786 -23.09 -10.89 -12.59
N GLY A 787 -23.94 -10.08 -13.19
CA GLY A 787 -23.58 -8.84 -13.85
C GLY A 787 -24.15 -7.63 -13.12
N ARG A 788 -23.35 -6.59 -12.98
CA ARG A 788 -23.79 -5.27 -12.50
C ARG A 788 -23.39 -4.21 -13.52
N ILE A 789 -24.36 -3.42 -13.93
CA ILE A 789 -24.16 -2.24 -14.79
C ILE A 789 -24.48 -1.03 -13.94
N PHE A 790 -23.58 -0.06 -13.92
CA PHE A 790 -23.76 1.19 -13.20
C PHE A 790 -23.34 2.36 -14.10
N ILE A 791 -24.23 3.34 -14.25
CA ILE A 791 -24.00 4.58 -14.98
C ILE A 791 -24.16 5.71 -13.97
N GLU A 792 -23.23 6.65 -13.96
CA GLU A 792 -23.24 7.83 -13.12
C GLU A 792 -22.88 9.03 -13.97
N GLN A 793 -23.69 10.07 -13.90
CA GLN A 793 -23.46 11.31 -14.61
C GLN A 793 -23.61 12.48 -13.65
N THR A 794 -22.62 13.36 -13.64
CA THR A 794 -22.65 14.63 -12.92
C THR A 794 -22.71 15.77 -13.92
N TRP A 795 -23.61 16.71 -13.66
CA TRP A 795 -23.68 18.02 -14.28
C TRP A 795 -23.46 19.07 -13.21
N GLN A 796 -22.67 20.08 -13.51
CA GLN A 796 -22.34 21.17 -12.63
C GLN A 796 -22.28 22.47 -13.44
N ASP A 797 -22.99 23.47 -12.93
CA ASP A 797 -22.99 24.84 -13.44
C ASP A 797 -22.38 25.75 -12.38
N ILE A 798 -21.61 26.74 -12.81
CA ILE A 798 -20.80 27.60 -11.95
C ILE A 798 -20.92 29.03 -12.46
N GLU A 799 -21.55 29.88 -11.64
CA GLU A 799 -21.74 31.29 -11.91
C GLU A 799 -20.87 32.11 -10.93
N GLU A 800 -19.82 32.72 -11.44
CA GLU A 800 -18.95 33.59 -10.64
C GLU A 800 -19.49 35.02 -10.68
N THR A 801 -19.89 35.52 -9.51
CA THR A 801 -20.47 36.86 -9.38
C THR A 801 -19.42 37.92 -9.03
N ARG A 802 -18.32 37.51 -8.37
CA ARG A 802 -17.17 38.37 -8.03
C ARG A 802 -15.88 37.55 -8.01
N GLY A 803 -14.79 38.15 -8.47
CA GLY A 803 -13.49 37.48 -8.52
C GLY A 803 -13.45 36.35 -9.55
N ARG A 804 -12.40 35.51 -9.48
CA ARG A 804 -12.29 34.27 -10.26
C ARG A 804 -11.82 33.17 -9.33
N ALA A 805 -12.51 32.04 -9.34
CA ALA A 805 -12.09 30.86 -8.61
C ALA A 805 -10.83 30.31 -9.24
N ALA A 806 -9.84 30.05 -8.39
CA ALA A 806 -8.60 29.43 -8.83
C ALA A 806 -8.85 28.01 -9.36
N PHE A 807 -9.81 27.27 -8.78
CA PHE A 807 -10.07 25.86 -9.10
C PHE A 807 -11.55 25.62 -9.37
N LEU A 808 -11.88 25.15 -10.58
CA LEU A 808 -13.22 24.66 -10.89
C LEU A 808 -13.16 23.17 -11.30
N PRO A 809 -14.05 22.32 -10.76
CA PRO A 809 -14.20 20.96 -11.26
C PRO A 809 -14.77 20.97 -12.69
N PRO A 810 -14.66 19.85 -13.43
CA PRO A 810 -15.33 19.73 -14.72
C PRO A 810 -16.84 19.91 -14.56
N GLU A 811 -17.44 20.67 -15.49
CA GLU A 811 -18.88 20.92 -15.55
C GLU A 811 -19.67 19.64 -15.81
N GLU A 812 -19.08 18.66 -16.48
CA GLU A 812 -19.73 17.39 -16.78
C GLU A 812 -18.79 16.21 -16.54
N TYR A 813 -19.34 15.11 -16.07
CA TYR A 813 -18.60 13.88 -15.83
C TYR A 813 -19.51 12.68 -16.05
N LEU A 814 -19.05 11.69 -16.82
CA LEU A 814 -19.80 10.45 -17.05
C LEU A 814 -18.92 9.24 -16.72
N ARG A 815 -19.47 8.34 -15.91
CA ARG A 815 -18.82 7.08 -15.54
C ARG A 815 -19.74 5.90 -15.80
N LEU A 816 -19.23 4.94 -16.55
CA LEU A 816 -19.83 3.63 -16.76
C LEU A 816 -18.99 2.57 -16.05
N ARG A 817 -19.63 1.68 -15.30
CA ARG A 817 -19.01 0.51 -14.68
C ARG A 817 -19.78 -0.72 -15.10
N LEU A 818 -19.08 -1.66 -15.73
CA LEU A 818 -19.59 -2.98 -16.06
C LEU A 818 -18.81 -3.98 -15.24
N LEU A 819 -19.47 -4.61 -14.27
CA LEU A 819 -18.89 -5.64 -13.43
C LEU A 819 -19.55 -6.95 -13.79
N TRP A 820 -18.76 -8.00 -13.96
CA TRP A 820 -19.22 -9.34 -14.19
C TRP A 820 -18.43 -10.31 -13.33
N GLU A 821 -19.14 -11.22 -12.70
CA GLU A 821 -18.57 -12.22 -11.81
C GLU A 821 -19.12 -13.59 -12.19
N ASN A 822 -18.25 -14.58 -12.29
CA ASN A 822 -18.63 -15.96 -12.52
C ASN A 822 -18.03 -16.87 -11.46
N HIS A 823 -18.91 -17.67 -10.86
CA HIS A 823 -18.58 -18.60 -9.80
C HIS A 823 -18.34 -19.96 -10.44
N PHE A 824 -17.07 -20.35 -10.57
CA PHE A 824 -16.71 -21.65 -11.13
C PHE A 824 -16.95 -22.80 -10.15
N PHE A 825 -16.94 -22.52 -8.85
CA PHE A 825 -17.20 -23.49 -7.80
C PHE A 825 -18.25 -22.95 -6.82
N ALA A 826 -18.89 -23.87 -6.09
CA ALA A 826 -19.99 -23.55 -5.19
C ALA A 826 -19.58 -22.61 -4.04
N GLU A 827 -18.32 -22.67 -3.60
CA GLU A 827 -17.86 -21.95 -2.40
C GLU A 827 -16.65 -21.04 -2.64
N ASP A 828 -15.72 -21.36 -3.57
CA ASP A 828 -14.52 -20.56 -3.83
C ASP A 828 -13.97 -20.73 -5.26
N GLY A 829 -13.74 -19.63 -5.97
CA GLY A 829 -13.27 -19.60 -7.36
C GLY A 829 -14.09 -18.66 -8.23
N ILE A 830 -14.04 -17.37 -7.89
CA ILE A 830 -14.77 -16.30 -8.56
C ILE A 830 -13.83 -15.64 -9.56
N LEU A 831 -14.18 -15.68 -10.84
CA LEU A 831 -13.56 -14.81 -11.84
C LEU A 831 -14.36 -13.52 -11.93
N GLN A 832 -13.68 -12.40 -11.76
CA GLN A 832 -14.23 -11.06 -11.81
C GLN A 832 -13.67 -10.35 -13.03
N LEU A 833 -14.54 -9.67 -13.75
CA LEU A 833 -14.21 -8.78 -14.84
C LEU A 833 -14.86 -7.43 -14.55
N GLY A 834 -14.07 -6.36 -14.49
CA GLY A 834 -14.56 -5.00 -14.33
C GLY A 834 -14.10 -4.14 -15.50
N LEU A 835 -15.02 -3.55 -16.25
CA LEU A 835 -14.71 -2.49 -17.21
C LEU A 835 -15.22 -1.16 -16.67
N PHE A 836 -14.33 -0.20 -16.53
CA PHE A 836 -14.63 1.16 -16.13
C PHE A 836 -14.39 2.06 -17.33
N THR A 837 -15.33 2.95 -17.61
CA THR A 837 -15.19 3.96 -18.65
C THR A 837 -15.53 5.30 -18.04
N THR A 838 -14.56 6.20 -18.06
CA THR A 838 -14.70 7.55 -17.50
C THR A 838 -14.52 8.56 -18.61
N ARG A 839 -15.55 9.34 -18.90
CA ARG A 839 -15.51 10.42 -19.88
C ARG A 839 -15.51 11.76 -19.15
N VAL A 840 -14.49 12.54 -19.43
CA VAL A 840 -14.35 13.93 -18.98
C VAL A 840 -14.39 14.81 -20.24
N PRO A 841 -15.32 15.75 -20.37
CA PRO A 841 -15.34 16.67 -21.49
C PRO A 841 -14.15 17.64 -21.43
N GLN A 842 -14.03 18.46 -22.46
CA GLN A 842 -13.07 19.56 -22.44
C GLN A 842 -13.40 20.49 -21.27
N MET A 843 -12.38 20.92 -20.54
CA MET A 843 -12.52 21.80 -19.38
C MET A 843 -11.40 22.84 -19.38
N HIS A 844 -11.60 23.96 -18.70
CA HIS A 844 -10.48 24.86 -18.40
C HIS A 844 -9.52 24.16 -17.45
N ASP A 845 -8.23 24.43 -17.58
CA ASP A 845 -7.24 23.93 -16.63
C ASP A 845 -7.58 24.46 -15.23
N PRO A 846 -7.82 23.58 -14.24
CA PRO A 846 -8.14 24.00 -12.90
C PRO A 846 -6.97 24.75 -12.25
N TRP A 847 -5.73 24.69 -12.76
CA TRP A 847 -4.62 25.48 -12.21
C TRP A 847 -4.34 26.77 -12.96
N ASP A 848 -4.99 27.00 -14.10
CA ASP A 848 -4.87 28.26 -14.84
C ASP A 848 -5.96 29.23 -14.37
N VAL A 849 -5.61 30.07 -13.41
CA VAL A 849 -6.45 31.17 -12.88
C VAL A 849 -6.95 32.13 -13.98
N THR A 850 -6.24 32.22 -15.12
CA THR A 850 -6.67 33.05 -16.26
C THR A 850 -7.74 32.36 -17.11
N ARG A 851 -7.90 31.04 -16.97
CA ARG A 851 -8.73 30.15 -17.79
C ARG A 851 -8.40 30.17 -19.28
N SER A 852 -7.19 30.60 -19.63
CA SER A 852 -6.75 30.63 -21.01
C SER A 852 -6.48 29.21 -21.56
N THR A 853 -6.09 28.30 -20.67
CA THR A 853 -5.70 26.94 -21.01
C THR A 853 -6.90 26.00 -20.96
N LEU A 854 -7.15 25.31 -22.06
CA LEU A 854 -8.19 24.30 -22.19
C LEU A 854 -7.53 22.91 -22.18
N ILE A 855 -8.00 22.05 -21.29
CA ILE A 855 -7.66 20.64 -21.25
C ILE A 855 -8.62 19.91 -22.19
N PRO A 856 -8.12 19.21 -23.24
CA PRO A 856 -8.97 18.46 -24.15
C PRO A 856 -9.82 17.41 -23.43
N GLY A 857 -11.04 17.20 -23.92
CA GLY A 857 -11.89 16.12 -23.43
C GLY A 857 -11.25 14.76 -23.70
N ARG A 858 -11.51 13.81 -22.81
CA ARG A 858 -10.91 12.48 -22.82
C ARG A 858 -11.89 11.40 -22.38
N THR A 859 -11.63 10.19 -22.84
CA THR A 859 -12.30 8.97 -22.36
C THR A 859 -11.23 7.99 -21.95
N VAL A 860 -11.25 7.58 -20.69
CA VAL A 860 -10.30 6.60 -20.12
C VAL A 860 -11.06 5.30 -19.89
N HIS A 861 -10.44 4.19 -20.29
CA HIS A 861 -10.97 2.85 -20.12
C HIS A 861 -10.04 2.05 -19.21
N ASP A 862 -10.56 1.50 -18.13
CA ASP A 862 -9.80 0.63 -17.22
C ASP A 862 -10.43 -0.76 -17.22
N LEU A 863 -9.59 -1.80 -17.24
CA LEU A 863 -10.01 -3.19 -17.20
C LEU A 863 -9.39 -3.88 -15.99
N ILE A 864 -10.23 -4.47 -15.15
CA ILE A 864 -9.83 -5.29 -14.02
C ILE A 864 -10.18 -6.74 -14.31
N VAL A 865 -9.21 -7.63 -14.16
CA VAL A 865 -9.37 -9.08 -14.20
C VAL A 865 -8.98 -9.62 -12.83
N GLY A 866 -9.97 -10.05 -12.05
CA GLY A 866 -9.81 -10.61 -10.72
C GLY A 866 -10.06 -12.12 -10.71
N PHE A 867 -9.32 -12.84 -9.89
CA PHE A 867 -9.57 -14.24 -9.57
C PHE A 867 -9.47 -14.43 -8.06
N ARG A 868 -10.54 -14.92 -7.46
CA ARG A 868 -10.61 -15.23 -6.03
C ARG A 868 -10.70 -16.74 -5.84
N LEU A 869 -9.76 -17.32 -5.11
CA LEU A 869 -9.72 -18.75 -4.79
C LEU A 869 -9.28 -18.93 -3.34
N VAL A 870 -10.15 -19.50 -2.50
CA VAL A 870 -9.83 -19.97 -1.14
C VAL A 870 -9.10 -18.90 -0.31
N GLY A 871 -9.75 -17.74 -0.12
CA GLY A 871 -9.19 -16.62 0.64
C GLY A 871 -8.06 -15.84 -0.04
N ALA A 872 -7.51 -16.32 -1.16
CA ALA A 872 -6.60 -15.57 -2.01
C ALA A 872 -7.39 -14.80 -3.09
N HIS A 873 -7.03 -13.55 -3.32
CA HIS A 873 -7.59 -12.68 -4.34
C HIS A 873 -6.43 -12.07 -5.14
N ILE A 874 -6.33 -12.48 -6.41
CA ILE A 874 -5.39 -11.94 -7.38
C ILE A 874 -6.17 -11.06 -8.33
N SER A 875 -5.75 -9.81 -8.55
CA SER A 875 -6.34 -8.94 -9.55
C SER A 875 -5.28 -8.23 -10.37
N LEU A 876 -5.49 -8.19 -11.68
CA LEU A 876 -4.73 -7.40 -12.64
C LEU A 876 -5.62 -6.23 -13.09
N ALA A 877 -5.20 -5.00 -12.87
CA ALA A 877 -5.89 -3.80 -13.36
C ALA A 877 -5.04 -3.17 -14.46
N PHE A 878 -5.57 -3.18 -15.68
CA PHE A 878 -5.04 -2.47 -16.82
C PHE A 878 -5.68 -1.08 -16.84
N ARG A 879 -4.97 -0.08 -16.35
CA ARG A 879 -5.45 1.30 -16.33
C ARG A 879 -5.16 1.97 -17.67
N ASN A 880 -6.05 2.84 -18.11
CA ASN A 880 -5.90 3.61 -19.33
C ASN A 880 -5.56 2.73 -20.56
N LEU A 881 -6.46 1.82 -20.91
CA LEU A 881 -6.33 0.87 -22.03
C LEU A 881 -6.10 1.53 -23.40
N THR A 882 -6.38 2.82 -23.56
CA THR A 882 -6.07 3.52 -24.82
C THR A 882 -4.56 3.74 -24.97
N GLY A 883 -3.81 3.73 -23.86
CA GLY A 883 -2.38 4.05 -23.82
C GLY A 883 -2.09 5.52 -24.07
N ASP A 884 -3.11 6.36 -24.23
CA ASP A 884 -2.94 7.77 -24.54
C ASP A 884 -2.47 8.52 -23.29
N LYS A 885 -1.37 9.26 -23.41
CA LYS A 885 -1.03 10.29 -22.44
C LYS A 885 -2.02 11.42 -22.57
N TYR A 886 -2.73 11.75 -21.50
CA TYR A 886 -3.64 12.89 -21.48
C TYR A 886 -3.21 13.89 -20.41
N ARG A 887 -3.42 15.18 -20.71
CA ARG A 887 -3.18 16.24 -19.75
C ARG A 887 -4.19 16.16 -18.61
N GLN A 888 -3.68 16.17 -17.40
CA GLN A 888 -4.47 16.36 -16.19
C GLN A 888 -4.56 17.85 -15.82
N THR A 889 -3.49 18.59 -16.12
CA THR A 889 -3.31 20.04 -15.94
C THR A 889 -2.47 20.57 -17.10
N ALA A 890 -2.21 21.87 -17.19
CA ALA A 890 -1.26 22.39 -18.19
C ALA A 890 0.16 21.90 -17.96
N ALA A 891 0.53 21.61 -16.71
CA ALA A 891 1.87 21.21 -16.30
C ALA A 891 2.03 19.70 -16.07
N SER A 892 0.94 18.93 -16.03
CA SER A 892 0.99 17.49 -15.72
C SER A 892 0.21 16.63 -16.70
N TYR A 893 0.76 15.46 -16.97
CA TYR A 893 0.13 14.40 -17.73
C TYR A 893 -0.19 13.24 -16.79
N ALA A 894 -1.31 12.57 -17.03
CA ALA A 894 -1.50 11.26 -16.46
C ALA A 894 -0.50 10.27 -17.06
N SER A 895 -0.17 9.25 -16.27
CA SER A 895 0.61 8.11 -16.73
C SER A 895 -0.04 7.47 -17.97
N PRO A 896 0.76 6.99 -18.94
CA PRO A 896 0.26 6.14 -20.03
C PRO A 896 -0.34 4.84 -19.47
N GLY A 897 -0.79 3.92 -20.33
CA GLY A 897 -1.41 2.68 -19.88
C GLY A 897 -0.59 1.94 -18.83
N GLU A 898 -1.19 1.67 -17.66
CA GLU A 898 -0.52 1.04 -16.50
C GLU A 898 -1.05 -0.37 -16.26
N LEU A 899 -0.23 -1.23 -15.66
CA LEU A 899 -0.64 -2.54 -15.18
C LEU A 899 -0.38 -2.65 -13.68
N ASP A 900 -1.45 -2.64 -12.90
CA ASP A 900 -1.37 -2.94 -11.47
C ASP A 900 -1.65 -4.41 -11.25
N MET A 901 -0.80 -5.08 -10.48
CA MET A 901 -1.06 -6.40 -9.95
C MET A 901 -1.24 -6.32 -8.43
N ARG A 902 -2.39 -6.76 -7.94
CA ARG A 902 -2.68 -6.88 -6.50
C ARG A 902 -2.91 -8.34 -6.14
N LEU A 903 -2.19 -8.82 -5.13
CA LEU A 903 -2.44 -10.10 -4.47
C LEU A 903 -2.81 -9.81 -3.01
N SER A 904 -4.00 -10.23 -2.61
CA SER A 904 -4.50 -10.13 -1.22
C SER A 904 -4.81 -11.53 -0.73
N TRP A 905 -4.30 -11.90 0.44
CA TRP A 905 -4.61 -13.19 1.05
C TRP A 905 -5.20 -12.97 2.44
N THR A 906 -6.42 -13.46 2.65
CA THR A 906 -7.09 -13.43 3.94
C THR A 906 -7.11 -14.82 4.54
N PHE A 907 -6.43 -14.99 5.69
CA PHE A 907 -6.52 -16.21 6.48
C PHE A 907 -7.62 -16.03 7.53
N THR A 908 -8.76 -16.70 7.33
CA THR A 908 -9.79 -16.82 8.37
C THR A 908 -9.52 -18.07 9.19
N HIS A 909 -9.30 -17.89 10.49
CA HIS A 909 -9.09 -18.95 11.47
C HIS A 909 -10.40 -19.47 12.06
#